data_AF-A0A665V601-F1
#
_entry.id   AF-A0A665V601-F1
#
_cell.length_a   1.000
_cell.length_b   1.000
_cell.length_c   1.000
_cell.angle_alpha   90.00
_cell.angle_beta   90.00
_cell.angle_gamma   90.00
#
_symmetry.space_group_name_H-M   'P 1'
#
loop_
_entity.id
_entity.type
_entity.pdbx_description
1 polymer ?
#
loop_
_entity_poly.entity_id
_entity_poly.type
_entity_poly.pdbx_seq_one_letter_code
_entity_poly.pdbx_strand_id
1 'polypeptide(L)'
;MTVKLDFEECLKDSPRFRADIEVVQSDVSELETRLDKLVKQCQAMLEAGKVYCQTSKSFINGLRELGPQCSGDKMMAVRGEVIETTQKSVKTKLQNFVKEDVRRFKDVRKEFERNSETLEGALVRNAQAPRGKQHEVEEASNALLNARRAFRAGALDYVLEINVIEAKKKMDILMAMLSLMEAQAQFFQIGHQSLSELEDYREKLNKEHTQFVLNSAREKRDMEQRHAAIKKKDVSYDDSIMDFNADAANGIAMEGYLYKRASNAFKTWSRYKLTHFSPSLGFIDQPTVVVEDLRLCTVKPSTDNERRFCFEVVSPSKSCLLQADSERQQQAWISAVQNSIASAFQERREDTHSPRQRCSSVSTSSLASGGGGGSADQENEGCKALEEVQAIPGNRQCCDCGEPGPDWASINLGITLCIVCSGIHRSLGVHFSKVRSLTLDSWEPEIICTEINNLFVLINRIYEARIDEITIKKPHPSSPRGDKESWIRSKYVEKKFIHKLPETGRNPPLRRSSARRNRSGTQDQTIKRPPLKPKPNRATLPRVTGLSPSDLVQKNNTSSYKDVAEEEEDLSTLHPGALLYRSAALQNFPVMADALAHGADVNWVNMAEETSTPLIQAVTANALAACEFLLQNGANVNQVDSNGRGPLHHATILGHTGLVCLFLKRGADYNARDKNQKDPITIAVDNANADIVTLMSENVRLQDSCLFLWSFPGDETYQDIFRDFSHMASNNPEKLKRRSADPKS
;
A
#
# COMPACT_ATOMS: atom_id res chain seq x y z
N MET A 1 -18.19 -41.01 -36.49
CA MET A 1 -18.19 -42.09 -37.50
C MET A 1 -19.17 -43.17 -37.04
N THR A 2 -19.50 -44.12 -37.91
CA THR A 2 -20.26 -45.34 -37.57
C THR A 2 -19.41 -46.60 -37.75
N VAL A 3 -18.09 -46.45 -37.80
CA VAL A 3 -17.12 -47.53 -37.85
C VAL A 3 -16.97 -48.11 -36.43
N LYS A 4 -17.77 -49.12 -36.12
CA LYS A 4 -17.39 -50.07 -35.08
C LYS A 4 -16.35 -51.01 -35.69
N LEU A 5 -15.11 -50.94 -35.20
CA LEU A 5 -14.08 -51.91 -35.59
C LEU A 5 -14.44 -53.29 -35.02
N ASP A 6 -14.37 -54.30 -35.87
CA ASP A 6 -14.69 -55.69 -35.53
C ASP A 6 -13.48 -56.42 -34.91
N PHE A 7 -13.72 -57.09 -33.78
CA PHE A 7 -12.73 -57.91 -33.10
C PHE A 7 -12.34 -59.16 -33.94
N GLU A 8 -13.19 -59.63 -34.86
CA GLU A 8 -12.81 -60.72 -35.76
C GLU A 8 -11.77 -60.30 -36.81
N GLU A 9 -11.93 -59.15 -37.45
CA GLU A 9 -10.97 -58.65 -38.44
C GLU A 9 -9.62 -58.31 -37.80
N CYS A 10 -9.65 -57.81 -36.56
CA CYS A 10 -8.47 -57.63 -35.72
C CYS A 10 -7.62 -58.90 -35.57
N LEU A 11 -8.25 -60.08 -35.39
CA LEU A 11 -7.53 -61.35 -35.26
C LEU A 11 -6.95 -61.89 -36.58
N LYS A 12 -7.48 -61.41 -37.72
CA LYS A 12 -7.06 -61.75 -39.08
C LYS A 12 -5.91 -60.87 -39.58
N ASP A 13 -5.76 -59.66 -39.03
CA ASP A 13 -4.80 -58.62 -39.44
C ASP A 13 -4.92 -58.28 -40.94
N SER A 14 -6.15 -58.04 -41.40
CA SER A 14 -6.42 -57.82 -42.82
C SER A 14 -5.94 -56.43 -43.28
N PRO A 15 -5.51 -56.25 -44.55
CA PRO A 15 -5.16 -54.92 -45.09
C PRO A 15 -6.32 -53.92 -44.99
N ARG A 16 -7.56 -54.42 -45.00
CA ARG A 16 -8.77 -53.63 -44.74
C ARG A 16 -8.82 -53.13 -43.29
N PHE A 17 -8.62 -54.02 -42.32
CA PHE A 17 -8.55 -53.66 -40.90
C PHE A 17 -7.49 -52.58 -40.61
N ARG A 18 -6.33 -52.65 -41.30
CA ARG A 18 -5.29 -51.61 -41.23
C ARG A 18 -5.78 -50.26 -41.75
N ALA A 19 -6.37 -50.22 -42.94
CA ALA A 19 -6.93 -48.99 -43.50
C ALA A 19 -8.07 -48.40 -42.64
N ASP A 20 -8.96 -49.25 -42.11
CA ASP A 20 -10.04 -48.83 -41.21
C ASP A 20 -9.47 -48.27 -39.88
N ILE A 21 -8.33 -48.76 -39.39
CA ILE A 21 -7.59 -48.18 -38.24
C ILE A 21 -6.95 -46.82 -38.58
N GLU A 22 -6.33 -46.66 -39.76
CA GLU A 22 -5.66 -45.40 -40.15
C GLU A 22 -6.65 -44.23 -40.21
N VAL A 23 -7.87 -44.47 -40.71
CA VAL A 23 -8.96 -43.47 -40.71
C VAL A 23 -9.31 -43.05 -39.27
N VAL A 24 -9.55 -44.01 -38.38
CA VAL A 24 -9.88 -43.73 -36.97
C VAL A 24 -8.72 -43.04 -36.24
N GLN A 25 -7.48 -43.39 -36.55
CA GLN A 25 -6.30 -42.71 -36.01
C GLN A 25 -6.24 -41.23 -36.41
N SER A 26 -6.58 -40.90 -37.65
CA SER A 26 -6.71 -39.52 -38.11
C SER A 26 -7.83 -38.80 -37.35
N ASP A 27 -9.02 -39.41 -37.29
CA ASP A 27 -10.20 -38.84 -36.62
C ASP A 27 -9.95 -38.51 -35.14
N VAL A 28 -9.30 -39.41 -34.38
CA VAL A 28 -9.02 -39.19 -32.95
C VAL A 28 -7.90 -38.16 -32.75
N SER A 29 -6.91 -38.10 -33.65
CA SER A 29 -5.84 -37.10 -33.60
C SER A 29 -6.36 -35.68 -33.91
N GLU A 30 -7.30 -35.56 -34.86
CA GLU A 30 -8.00 -34.30 -35.09
C GLU A 30 -8.93 -33.94 -33.92
N LEU A 31 -9.69 -34.91 -33.38
CA LEU A 31 -10.58 -34.70 -32.23
C LEU A 31 -9.82 -34.16 -31.02
N GLU A 32 -8.67 -34.74 -30.69
CA GLU A 32 -7.78 -34.22 -29.65
C GLU A 32 -7.38 -32.78 -29.93
N THR A 33 -6.87 -32.49 -31.12
CA THR A 33 -6.41 -31.15 -31.51
C THR A 33 -7.53 -30.10 -31.41
N ARG A 34 -8.76 -30.48 -31.78
CA ARG A 34 -9.96 -29.62 -31.66
C ARG A 34 -10.39 -29.42 -30.20
N LEU A 35 -10.35 -30.47 -29.37
CA LEU A 35 -10.71 -30.41 -27.95
C LEU A 35 -9.69 -29.62 -27.13
N ASP A 36 -8.40 -29.81 -27.40
CA ASP A 36 -7.31 -29.11 -26.70
C ASP A 36 -7.32 -27.61 -27.03
N LYS A 37 -7.67 -27.25 -28.29
CA LYS A 37 -7.99 -25.87 -28.68
C LYS A 37 -9.21 -25.32 -27.95
N LEU A 38 -10.29 -26.10 -27.82
CA LEU A 38 -11.50 -25.69 -27.09
C LEU A 38 -11.22 -25.45 -25.60
N VAL A 39 -10.45 -26.33 -24.95
CA VAL A 39 -10.01 -26.17 -23.55
C VAL A 39 -9.20 -24.88 -23.36
N LYS A 40 -8.29 -24.57 -24.30
CA LYS A 40 -7.52 -23.31 -24.31
C LYS A 40 -8.43 -22.08 -24.48
N GLN A 41 -9.47 -22.16 -25.31
CA GLN A 41 -10.47 -21.08 -25.46
C GLN A 41 -11.33 -20.91 -24.20
N CYS A 42 -11.77 -22.00 -23.56
CA CYS A 42 -12.48 -21.94 -22.27
C CYS A 42 -11.60 -21.33 -21.17
N GLN A 43 -10.29 -21.61 -21.16
CA GLN A 43 -9.35 -20.99 -20.23
C GLN A 43 -9.17 -19.48 -20.49
N ALA A 44 -9.07 -19.04 -21.74
CA ALA A 44 -9.01 -17.62 -22.07
C ALA A 44 -10.31 -16.87 -21.66
N MET A 45 -11.47 -17.51 -21.85
CA MET A 45 -12.76 -16.98 -21.40
C MET A 45 -12.86 -16.86 -19.87
N LEU A 46 -12.29 -17.82 -19.12
CA LEU A 46 -12.21 -17.79 -17.66
C LEU A 46 -11.41 -16.58 -17.15
N GLU A 47 -10.20 -16.39 -17.64
CA GLU A 47 -9.34 -15.30 -17.15
C GLU A 47 -9.88 -13.92 -17.59
N ALA A 48 -10.46 -13.79 -18.78
CA ALA A 48 -11.19 -12.58 -19.18
C ALA A 48 -12.40 -12.30 -18.27
N GLY A 49 -13.13 -13.36 -17.84
CA GLY A 49 -14.22 -13.26 -16.87
C GLY A 49 -13.76 -12.77 -15.50
N LYS A 50 -12.64 -13.30 -14.98
CA LYS A 50 -12.03 -12.83 -13.72
C LYS A 50 -11.62 -11.36 -13.79
N VAL A 51 -10.90 -10.97 -14.85
CA VAL A 51 -10.45 -9.58 -15.05
C VAL A 51 -11.66 -8.64 -15.10
N TYR A 52 -12.70 -8.98 -15.87
CA TYR A 52 -13.95 -8.22 -15.89
C TYR A 52 -14.60 -8.08 -14.50
N CYS A 53 -14.73 -9.18 -13.76
CA CYS A 53 -15.28 -9.18 -12.40
C CYS A 53 -14.45 -8.32 -11.43
N GLN A 54 -13.12 -8.40 -11.49
CA GLN A 54 -12.23 -7.64 -10.62
C GLN A 54 -12.24 -6.14 -10.95
N THR A 55 -12.13 -5.78 -12.24
CA THR A 55 -12.26 -4.37 -12.68
C THR A 55 -13.63 -3.79 -12.30
N SER A 56 -14.71 -4.58 -12.40
CA SER A 56 -16.05 -4.16 -12.01
C SER A 56 -16.17 -3.89 -10.50
N LYS A 57 -15.58 -4.74 -9.65
CA LYS A 57 -15.47 -4.50 -8.20
C LYS A 57 -14.70 -3.21 -7.90
N SER A 58 -13.53 -3.03 -8.52
CA SER A 58 -12.70 -1.83 -8.33
C SER A 58 -13.42 -0.54 -8.75
N PHE A 59 -14.17 -0.57 -9.86
CA PHE A 59 -15.00 0.56 -10.29
C PHE A 59 -16.12 0.90 -9.29
N ILE A 60 -16.82 -0.12 -8.76
CA ILE A 60 -17.86 0.06 -7.73
C ILE A 60 -17.25 0.61 -6.42
N ASN A 61 -16.03 0.22 -6.06
CA ASN A 61 -15.33 0.78 -4.90
C ASN A 61 -14.93 2.25 -5.13
N GLY A 62 -14.38 2.60 -6.29
CA GLY A 62 -14.09 4.00 -6.62
C GLY A 62 -15.33 4.90 -6.61
N LEU A 63 -16.49 4.40 -7.07
CA LEU A 63 -17.76 5.12 -6.92
C LEU A 63 -18.20 5.28 -5.46
N ARG A 64 -17.86 4.34 -4.57
CA ARG A 64 -18.13 4.41 -3.13
C ARG A 64 -17.16 5.36 -2.41
N GLU A 65 -15.92 5.46 -2.87
CA GLU A 65 -14.89 6.38 -2.35
C GLU A 65 -15.18 7.84 -2.73
N LEU A 66 -15.85 8.08 -3.87
CA LEU A 66 -16.50 9.36 -4.19
C LEU A 66 -17.81 9.59 -3.39
N GLY A 67 -18.32 8.54 -2.75
CA GLY A 67 -19.59 8.49 -2.01
C GLY A 67 -19.71 9.20 -0.64
N PRO A 68 -18.68 9.81 0.00
CA PRO A 68 -18.89 10.59 1.23
C PRO A 68 -19.90 11.75 1.11
N GLN A 69 -20.19 12.22 -0.11
CA GLN A 69 -21.25 13.21 -0.38
C GLN A 69 -22.63 12.57 -0.71
N CYS A 70 -22.68 11.25 -0.89
CA CYS A 70 -23.87 10.47 -1.26
C CYS A 70 -24.13 9.37 -0.23
N SER A 71 -24.29 9.76 1.03
CA SER A 71 -24.39 8.86 2.18
C SER A 71 -25.72 8.10 2.24
N GLY A 72 -25.84 7.06 1.42
CA GLY A 72 -26.80 5.97 1.62
C GLY A 72 -27.56 5.53 0.37
N ASP A 73 -27.16 4.39 -0.21
CA ASP A 73 -28.14 3.34 -0.50
C ASP A 73 -27.51 1.92 -0.54
N LYS A 74 -28.36 0.88 -0.45
CA LYS A 74 -27.96 -0.54 -0.40
C LYS A 74 -27.76 -1.15 -1.79
N MET A 75 -26.91 -0.56 -2.62
CA MET A 75 -26.83 -0.89 -4.06
C MET A 75 -25.42 -1.28 -4.53
N MET A 76 -25.34 -1.90 -5.71
CA MET A 76 -24.13 -2.37 -6.40
C MET A 76 -23.40 -3.57 -5.76
N ALA A 77 -24.05 -4.75 -5.82
CA ALA A 77 -23.44 -6.05 -5.56
C ALA A 77 -23.74 -7.05 -6.70
N VAL A 78 -23.15 -6.84 -7.89
CA VAL A 78 -23.29 -7.76 -9.03
C VAL A 78 -22.54 -9.07 -8.74
N ARG A 79 -23.26 -10.20 -8.69
CA ARG A 79 -22.69 -11.52 -8.32
C ARG A 79 -21.92 -12.18 -9.47
N GLY A 80 -20.64 -11.81 -9.63
CA GLY A 80 -19.73 -12.46 -10.61
C GLY A 80 -19.46 -13.96 -10.36
N GLU A 81 -19.73 -14.44 -9.14
CA GLU A 81 -19.55 -15.81 -8.65
C GLU A 81 -20.19 -16.92 -9.54
N VAL A 82 -21.30 -16.59 -10.22
CA VAL A 82 -22.02 -17.51 -11.12
C VAL A 82 -21.22 -17.81 -12.39
N ILE A 83 -20.49 -16.82 -12.92
CA ILE A 83 -19.68 -16.99 -14.15
C ILE A 83 -18.52 -17.95 -13.88
N GLU A 84 -17.79 -17.73 -12.78
CA GLU A 84 -16.58 -18.49 -12.46
C GLU A 84 -16.88 -19.96 -12.15
N THR A 85 -17.87 -20.22 -11.28
CA THR A 85 -18.28 -21.58 -10.89
C THR A 85 -18.67 -22.42 -12.11
N THR A 86 -19.39 -21.79 -13.04
CA THR A 86 -19.84 -22.38 -14.31
C THR A 86 -18.70 -22.79 -15.22
N GLN A 87 -17.83 -21.84 -15.55
CA GLN A 87 -16.80 -22.06 -16.55
C GLN A 87 -15.73 -23.04 -16.02
N LYS A 88 -15.53 -23.09 -14.70
CA LYS A 88 -14.73 -24.11 -14.00
C LYS A 88 -15.30 -25.53 -14.18
N SER A 89 -16.63 -25.72 -14.15
CA SER A 89 -17.29 -27.01 -14.43
C SER A 89 -17.03 -27.49 -15.86
N VAL A 90 -17.29 -26.63 -16.86
CA VAL A 90 -17.11 -26.95 -18.28
C VAL A 90 -15.64 -27.26 -18.60
N LYS A 91 -14.71 -26.45 -18.09
CA LYS A 91 -13.26 -26.70 -18.17
C LYS A 91 -12.89 -28.08 -17.59
N THR A 92 -13.37 -28.41 -16.39
CA THR A 92 -13.03 -29.68 -15.71
C THR A 92 -13.51 -30.89 -16.51
N LYS A 93 -14.77 -30.86 -17.00
CA LYS A 93 -15.34 -31.94 -17.82
C LYS A 93 -14.51 -32.20 -19.08
N LEU A 94 -14.17 -31.15 -19.83
CA LEU A 94 -13.35 -31.27 -21.05
C LEU A 94 -11.90 -31.68 -20.75
N GLN A 95 -11.30 -31.15 -19.69
CA GLN A 95 -9.93 -31.49 -19.30
C GLN A 95 -9.79 -32.95 -18.85
N ASN A 96 -10.77 -33.52 -18.16
CA ASN A 96 -10.73 -34.92 -17.75
C ASN A 96 -10.82 -35.85 -18.96
N PHE A 97 -11.76 -35.59 -19.89
CA PHE A 97 -11.88 -36.38 -21.12
C PHE A 97 -10.57 -36.39 -21.96
N VAL A 98 -9.89 -35.25 -22.07
CA VAL A 98 -8.58 -35.19 -22.76
C VAL A 98 -7.46 -35.88 -21.96
N LYS A 99 -7.42 -35.71 -20.63
CA LYS A 99 -6.33 -36.26 -19.79
C LYS A 99 -6.45 -37.75 -19.49
N GLU A 100 -7.66 -38.31 -19.50
CA GLU A 100 -7.92 -39.70 -19.11
C GLU A 100 -8.22 -40.57 -20.33
N ASP A 101 -9.30 -40.29 -21.08
CA ASP A 101 -9.73 -41.12 -22.22
C ASP A 101 -8.79 -40.98 -23.43
N VAL A 102 -8.58 -39.75 -23.92
CA VAL A 102 -7.73 -39.51 -25.11
C VAL A 102 -6.27 -39.89 -24.85
N ARG A 103 -5.77 -39.64 -23.63
CA ARG A 103 -4.42 -40.06 -23.22
C ARG A 103 -4.27 -41.58 -23.17
N ARG A 104 -5.23 -42.31 -22.57
CA ARG A 104 -5.18 -43.77 -22.51
C ARG A 104 -5.10 -44.38 -23.90
N PHE A 105 -5.94 -43.90 -24.83
CA PHE A 105 -5.90 -44.33 -26.22
C PHE A 105 -4.53 -44.10 -26.87
N LYS A 106 -3.84 -42.97 -26.60
CA LYS A 106 -2.47 -42.74 -27.09
C LYS A 106 -1.46 -43.73 -26.56
N ASP A 107 -1.59 -44.16 -25.30
CA ASP A 107 -0.65 -45.09 -24.70
C ASP A 107 -0.92 -46.54 -25.17
N VAL A 108 -2.18 -46.94 -25.37
CA VAL A 108 -2.55 -48.22 -26.02
C VAL A 108 -2.20 -48.24 -27.51
N ARG A 109 -2.35 -47.10 -28.23
CA ARG A 109 -1.93 -46.95 -29.64
C ARG A 109 -0.45 -47.26 -29.82
N LYS A 110 0.43 -46.65 -29.02
CA LYS A 110 1.88 -46.90 -29.08
C LYS A 110 2.22 -48.37 -28.84
N GLU A 111 1.51 -49.02 -27.92
CA GLU A 111 1.69 -50.43 -27.61
C GLU A 111 1.23 -51.33 -28.77
N PHE A 112 0.14 -50.99 -29.45
CA PHE A 112 -0.27 -51.65 -30.70
C PHE A 112 0.77 -51.47 -31.82
N GLU A 113 1.25 -50.25 -32.05
CA GLU A 113 2.28 -49.92 -33.06
C GLU A 113 3.58 -50.70 -32.78
N ARG A 114 4.09 -50.64 -31.54
CA ARG A 114 5.28 -51.38 -31.08
C ARG A 114 5.15 -52.90 -31.25
N ASN A 115 3.98 -53.47 -30.94
CA ASN A 115 3.74 -54.90 -31.14
C ASN A 115 3.57 -55.27 -32.62
N SER A 116 3.14 -54.34 -33.47
CA SER A 116 3.10 -54.53 -34.93
C SER A 116 4.50 -54.56 -35.54
N GLU A 117 5.38 -53.60 -35.21
CA GLU A 117 6.79 -53.62 -35.60
C GLU A 117 7.49 -54.91 -35.15
N THR A 118 7.20 -55.35 -33.93
CA THR A 118 7.74 -56.59 -33.36
C THR A 118 7.26 -57.83 -34.13
N LEU A 119 6.00 -57.85 -34.59
CA LEU A 119 5.45 -58.92 -35.44
C LEU A 119 6.09 -58.93 -36.84
N GLU A 120 6.22 -57.77 -37.48
CA GLU A 120 6.86 -57.64 -38.80
C GLU A 120 8.34 -58.08 -38.75
N GLY A 121 9.10 -57.59 -37.77
CA GLY A 121 10.47 -58.01 -37.53
C GLY A 121 10.61 -59.50 -37.15
N ALA A 122 9.56 -60.15 -36.66
CA ALA A 122 9.54 -61.61 -36.44
C ALA A 122 9.17 -62.38 -37.72
N LEU A 123 8.24 -61.87 -38.54
CA LEU A 123 7.89 -62.43 -39.85
C LEU A 123 9.08 -62.46 -40.81
N VAL A 124 9.84 -61.35 -40.89
CA VAL A 124 11.05 -61.26 -41.73
C VAL A 124 12.10 -62.28 -41.30
N ARG A 125 12.40 -62.37 -39.99
CA ARG A 125 13.36 -63.36 -39.46
C ARG A 125 12.92 -64.81 -39.69
N ASN A 126 11.62 -65.09 -39.58
CA ASN A 126 11.08 -66.42 -39.87
C ASN A 126 11.18 -66.78 -41.36
N ALA A 127 10.86 -65.85 -42.26
CA ALA A 127 10.96 -66.05 -43.70
C ALA A 127 12.40 -66.20 -44.22
N GLN A 128 13.37 -65.58 -43.54
CA GLN A 128 14.81 -65.64 -43.88
C GLN A 128 15.55 -66.83 -43.23
N ALA A 129 14.89 -67.63 -42.39
CA ALA A 129 15.54 -68.70 -41.64
C ALA A 129 16.09 -69.82 -42.59
N PRO A 130 17.38 -70.17 -42.52
CA PRO A 130 18.00 -71.09 -43.47
C PRO A 130 17.55 -72.55 -43.26
N ARG A 131 16.90 -73.14 -44.26
CA ARG A 131 16.34 -74.51 -44.23
C ARG A 131 17.31 -75.62 -43.81
N GLY A 132 18.62 -75.41 -43.93
CA GLY A 132 19.65 -76.35 -43.53
C GLY A 132 19.97 -76.39 -42.03
N LYS A 133 19.30 -75.57 -41.19
CA LYS A 133 19.55 -75.48 -39.75
C LYS A 133 18.24 -75.52 -38.95
N GLN A 134 17.79 -76.72 -38.57
CA GLN A 134 16.55 -76.92 -37.78
C GLN A 134 16.40 -75.96 -36.59
N HIS A 135 17.43 -75.81 -35.76
CA HIS A 135 17.39 -74.99 -34.55
C HIS A 135 17.09 -73.50 -34.82
N GLU A 136 17.71 -72.89 -35.84
CA GLU A 136 17.46 -71.48 -36.19
C GLU A 136 16.03 -71.28 -36.74
N VAL A 137 15.48 -72.29 -37.41
CA VAL A 137 14.08 -72.29 -37.89
C VAL A 137 13.09 -72.44 -36.72
N GLU A 138 13.37 -73.33 -35.76
CA GLU A 138 12.53 -73.51 -34.56
C GLU A 138 12.55 -72.28 -33.64
N GLU A 139 13.72 -71.66 -33.43
CA GLU A 139 13.85 -70.41 -32.67
C GLU A 139 13.06 -69.27 -33.34
N ALA A 140 13.24 -69.07 -34.65
CA ALA A 140 12.50 -68.05 -35.40
C ALA A 140 10.99 -68.32 -35.46
N SER A 141 10.56 -69.59 -35.44
CA SER A 141 9.15 -69.98 -35.37
C SER A 141 8.53 -69.66 -34.00
N ASN A 142 9.21 -70.01 -32.91
CA ASN A 142 8.77 -69.67 -31.56
C ASN A 142 8.74 -68.16 -31.30
N ALA A 143 9.71 -67.41 -31.82
CA ALA A 143 9.73 -65.95 -31.78
C ALA A 143 8.51 -65.34 -32.51
N LEU A 144 8.18 -65.83 -33.71
CA LEU A 144 7.00 -65.41 -34.46
C LEU A 144 5.68 -65.77 -33.75
N LEU A 145 5.58 -66.94 -33.14
CA LEU A 145 4.38 -67.37 -32.42
C LEU A 145 4.11 -66.48 -31.19
N ASN A 146 5.17 -66.12 -30.44
CA ASN A 146 5.09 -65.18 -29.33
C ASN A 146 4.74 -63.75 -29.80
N ALA A 147 5.38 -63.24 -30.86
CA ALA A 147 5.08 -61.92 -31.41
C ALA A 147 3.62 -61.82 -31.91
N ARG A 148 3.11 -62.87 -32.58
CA ARG A 148 1.72 -62.94 -33.03
C ARG A 148 0.72 -63.01 -31.88
N ARG A 149 1.09 -63.59 -30.72
CA ARG A 149 0.27 -63.56 -29.50
C ARG A 149 0.23 -62.15 -28.89
N ALA A 150 1.38 -61.49 -28.77
CA ALA A 150 1.47 -60.12 -28.24
C ALA A 150 0.70 -59.11 -29.10
N PHE A 151 0.90 -59.15 -30.42
CA PHE A 151 0.14 -58.32 -31.37
C PHE A 151 -1.37 -58.51 -31.24
N ARG A 152 -1.86 -59.76 -31.20
CA ARG A 152 -3.30 -60.04 -31.05
C ARG A 152 -3.89 -59.52 -29.74
N ALA A 153 -3.15 -59.55 -28.64
CA ALA A 153 -3.61 -58.96 -27.38
C ALA A 153 -3.74 -57.42 -27.51
N GLY A 154 -2.63 -56.75 -27.86
CA GLY A 154 -2.63 -55.28 -27.99
C GLY A 154 -3.58 -54.74 -29.06
N ALA A 155 -3.84 -55.51 -30.12
CA ALA A 155 -4.82 -55.14 -31.15
C ALA A 155 -6.27 -55.23 -30.64
N LEU A 156 -6.61 -56.23 -29.81
CA LEU A 156 -7.94 -56.33 -29.19
C LEU A 156 -8.16 -55.18 -28.18
N ASP A 157 -7.16 -54.89 -27.35
CA ASP A 157 -7.19 -53.77 -26.39
C ASP A 157 -7.34 -52.42 -27.11
N TYR A 158 -6.66 -52.26 -28.25
CA TYR A 158 -6.73 -51.04 -29.05
C TYR A 158 -8.09 -50.86 -29.75
N VAL A 159 -8.67 -51.93 -30.30
CA VAL A 159 -10.03 -51.94 -30.87
C VAL A 159 -11.10 -51.67 -29.80
N LEU A 160 -10.88 -52.12 -28.56
CA LEU A 160 -11.77 -51.81 -27.44
C LEU A 160 -11.78 -50.30 -27.12
N GLU A 161 -10.61 -49.70 -26.88
CA GLU A 161 -10.51 -48.27 -26.52
C GLU A 161 -10.99 -47.34 -27.67
N ILE A 162 -10.79 -47.72 -28.94
CA ILE A 162 -11.41 -47.06 -30.11
C ILE A 162 -12.94 -47.02 -29.97
N ASN A 163 -13.57 -48.17 -29.75
CA ASN A 163 -15.02 -48.28 -29.66
C ASN A 163 -15.58 -47.55 -28.42
N VAL A 164 -14.81 -47.47 -27.33
CA VAL A 164 -15.17 -46.68 -26.13
C VAL A 164 -15.15 -45.18 -26.41
N ILE A 165 -14.12 -44.64 -27.06
CA ILE A 165 -14.03 -43.21 -27.40
C ILE A 165 -15.13 -42.81 -28.39
N GLU A 166 -15.40 -43.63 -29.41
CA GLU A 166 -16.45 -43.33 -30.39
C GLU A 166 -17.85 -43.24 -29.74
N ALA A 167 -18.10 -44.08 -28.73
CA ALA A 167 -19.33 -44.05 -27.94
C ALA A 167 -19.40 -42.83 -26.99
N LYS A 168 -18.31 -42.54 -26.25
CA LYS A 168 -18.25 -41.45 -25.27
C LYS A 168 -18.31 -40.05 -25.91
N LYS A 169 -17.50 -39.80 -26.94
CA LYS A 169 -17.16 -38.43 -27.38
C LYS A 169 -18.37 -37.53 -27.68
N LYS A 170 -19.46 -38.09 -28.22
CA LYS A 170 -20.69 -37.32 -28.50
C LYS A 170 -21.43 -36.95 -27.22
N MET A 171 -21.49 -37.86 -26.24
CA MET A 171 -22.15 -37.64 -24.96
C MET A 171 -21.43 -36.55 -24.16
N ASP A 172 -20.11 -36.67 -23.97
CA ASP A 172 -19.37 -35.78 -23.09
C ASP A 172 -19.28 -34.34 -23.63
N ILE A 173 -19.17 -34.17 -24.96
CA ILE A 173 -19.24 -32.84 -25.60
C ILE A 173 -20.63 -32.22 -25.41
N LEU A 174 -21.71 -32.97 -25.60
CA LEU A 174 -23.07 -32.46 -25.40
C LEU A 174 -23.35 -32.12 -23.93
N MET A 175 -22.88 -32.92 -22.98
CA MET A 175 -22.99 -32.64 -21.55
C MET A 175 -22.18 -31.40 -21.12
N ALA A 176 -21.02 -31.16 -21.74
CA ALA A 176 -20.24 -29.94 -21.52
C ALA A 176 -20.94 -28.69 -22.10
N MET A 177 -21.58 -28.80 -23.28
CA MET A 177 -22.36 -27.71 -23.88
C MET A 177 -23.63 -27.39 -23.08
N LEU A 178 -24.39 -28.41 -22.65
CA LEU A 178 -25.60 -28.23 -21.85
C LEU A 178 -25.29 -27.50 -20.53
N SER A 179 -24.24 -27.94 -19.82
CA SER A 179 -23.78 -27.31 -18.57
C SER A 179 -23.31 -25.86 -18.75
N LEU A 180 -22.95 -25.42 -19.96
CA LEU A 180 -22.65 -24.01 -20.25
C LEU A 180 -23.95 -23.22 -20.47
N MET A 181 -24.90 -23.78 -21.24
CA MET A 181 -26.18 -23.12 -21.58
C MET A 181 -27.08 -22.92 -20.36
N GLU A 182 -27.24 -23.94 -19.52
CA GLU A 182 -28.06 -23.89 -18.29
C GLU A 182 -27.59 -22.75 -17.37
N ALA A 183 -26.28 -22.60 -17.23
CA ALA A 183 -25.71 -21.63 -16.31
C ALA A 183 -25.57 -20.22 -16.90
N GLN A 184 -25.44 -20.08 -18.24
CA GLN A 184 -25.66 -18.78 -18.90
C GLN A 184 -27.10 -18.30 -18.68
N ALA A 185 -28.10 -19.19 -18.78
CA ALA A 185 -29.48 -18.84 -18.46
C ALA A 185 -29.66 -18.40 -17.00
N GLN A 186 -29.07 -19.12 -16.03
CA GLN A 186 -29.08 -18.72 -14.61
C GLN A 186 -28.42 -17.34 -14.39
N PHE A 187 -27.28 -17.07 -15.01
CA PHE A 187 -26.62 -15.76 -14.92
C PHE A 187 -27.51 -14.62 -15.43
N PHE A 188 -28.12 -14.76 -16.61
CA PHE A 188 -29.02 -13.74 -17.15
C PHE A 188 -30.33 -13.62 -16.34
N GLN A 189 -30.86 -14.71 -15.79
CA GLN A 189 -32.05 -14.68 -14.93
C GLN A 189 -31.79 -13.90 -13.63
N ILE A 190 -30.66 -14.16 -12.95
CA ILE A 190 -30.27 -13.43 -11.74
C ILE A 190 -29.98 -11.96 -12.06
N GLY A 191 -29.25 -11.69 -13.14
CA GLY A 191 -28.96 -10.32 -13.59
C GLY A 191 -30.23 -9.52 -13.94
N HIS A 192 -31.21 -10.14 -14.59
CA HIS A 192 -32.50 -9.51 -14.88
C HIS A 192 -33.28 -9.21 -13.59
N GLN A 193 -33.43 -10.19 -12.69
CA GLN A 193 -34.14 -10.02 -11.43
C GLN A 193 -33.57 -8.84 -10.61
N SER A 194 -32.26 -8.81 -10.42
CA SER A 194 -31.59 -7.73 -9.69
C SER A 194 -31.60 -6.37 -10.40
N LEU A 195 -31.87 -6.30 -11.71
CA LEU A 195 -32.07 -5.02 -12.41
C LEU A 195 -33.52 -4.53 -12.29
N SER A 196 -34.50 -5.44 -12.34
CA SER A 196 -35.93 -5.13 -12.16
C SER A 196 -36.22 -4.60 -10.74
N GLU A 197 -35.55 -5.16 -9.71
CA GLU A 197 -35.61 -4.68 -8.32
C GLU A 197 -35.12 -3.23 -8.12
N LEU A 198 -34.47 -2.64 -9.12
CA LEU A 198 -33.86 -1.30 -9.06
C LEU A 198 -34.58 -0.28 -9.97
N GLU A 199 -35.69 -0.67 -10.62
CA GLU A 199 -36.45 0.17 -11.55
C GLU A 199 -37.09 1.38 -10.85
N ASP A 200 -37.78 1.16 -9.72
CA ASP A 200 -38.38 2.22 -8.89
C ASP A 200 -37.34 3.23 -8.38
N TYR A 201 -36.17 2.74 -7.96
CA TYR A 201 -35.06 3.58 -7.50
C TYR A 201 -34.51 4.45 -8.63
N ARG A 202 -34.30 3.85 -9.82
CA ARG A 202 -33.85 4.56 -11.03
C ARG A 202 -34.84 5.65 -11.43
N GLU A 203 -36.14 5.39 -11.34
CA GLU A 203 -37.18 6.40 -11.57
C GLU A 203 -37.15 7.54 -10.55
N LYS A 204 -37.02 7.23 -9.26
CA LYS A 204 -36.93 8.24 -8.18
C LYS A 204 -35.70 9.12 -8.36
N LEU A 205 -34.53 8.52 -8.58
CA LEU A 205 -33.26 9.23 -8.77
C LEU A 205 -33.29 10.15 -10.00
N ASN A 206 -33.94 9.73 -11.10
CA ASN A 206 -34.08 10.57 -12.30
C ASN A 206 -34.97 11.82 -12.05
N LYS A 207 -36.04 11.67 -11.24
CA LYS A 207 -36.91 12.78 -10.82
C LYS A 207 -36.14 13.75 -9.90
N GLU A 208 -35.36 13.23 -8.96
CA GLU A 208 -34.51 14.02 -8.06
C GLU A 208 -33.40 14.77 -8.82
N HIS A 209 -32.67 14.09 -9.72
CA HIS A 209 -31.67 14.71 -10.61
C HIS A 209 -32.25 15.87 -11.42
N THR A 210 -33.44 15.67 -12.01
CA THR A 210 -34.14 16.72 -12.77
C THR A 210 -34.43 17.95 -11.90
N GLN A 211 -34.84 17.75 -10.64
CA GLN A 211 -35.07 18.84 -9.69
C GLN A 211 -33.77 19.55 -9.27
N PHE A 212 -32.67 18.81 -9.06
CA PHE A 212 -31.37 19.40 -8.75
C PHE A 212 -30.83 20.29 -9.88
N VAL A 213 -30.98 19.86 -11.14
CA VAL A 213 -30.60 20.68 -12.31
C VAL A 213 -31.39 21.98 -12.37
N LEU A 214 -32.71 21.95 -12.13
CA LEU A 214 -33.56 23.14 -12.07
C LEU A 214 -33.18 24.08 -10.91
N ASN A 215 -32.90 23.52 -9.73
CA ASN A 215 -32.47 24.30 -8.56
C ASN A 215 -31.12 24.98 -8.79
N SER A 216 -30.13 24.25 -9.31
CA SER A 216 -28.79 24.79 -9.61
C SER A 216 -28.84 25.87 -10.70
N ALA A 217 -29.64 25.68 -11.75
CA ALA A 217 -29.84 26.70 -12.80
C ALA A 217 -30.50 27.99 -12.27
N ARG A 218 -31.38 27.88 -11.26
CA ARG A 218 -31.95 29.03 -10.56
C ARG A 218 -30.91 29.72 -9.67
N GLU A 219 -30.23 28.97 -8.80
CA GLU A 219 -29.23 29.52 -7.88
C GLU A 219 -28.10 30.22 -8.62
N LYS A 220 -27.61 29.63 -9.72
CA LYS A 220 -26.64 30.27 -10.62
C LYS A 220 -27.15 31.63 -11.14
N ARG A 221 -28.39 31.69 -11.61
CA ARG A 221 -29.01 32.95 -12.09
C ARG A 221 -29.12 33.99 -10.98
N ASP A 222 -29.56 33.58 -9.79
CA ASP A 222 -29.71 34.47 -8.64
C ASP A 222 -28.34 35.01 -8.18
N MET A 223 -27.27 34.20 -8.25
CA MET A 223 -25.89 34.60 -7.99
C MET A 223 -25.32 35.53 -9.09
N GLU A 224 -25.56 35.23 -10.37
CA GLU A 224 -25.20 36.11 -11.50
C GLU A 224 -25.87 37.48 -11.38
N GLN A 225 -27.13 37.53 -10.95
CA GLN A 225 -27.85 38.79 -10.68
C GLN A 225 -27.26 39.55 -9.49
N ARG A 226 -26.94 38.88 -8.37
CA ARG A 226 -26.26 39.51 -7.22
C ARG A 226 -24.90 40.09 -7.62
N HIS A 227 -24.09 39.33 -8.34
CA HIS A 227 -22.79 39.78 -8.86
C HIS A 227 -22.94 40.99 -9.80
N ALA A 228 -23.91 40.95 -10.73
CA ALA A 228 -24.20 42.08 -11.62
C ALA A 228 -24.75 43.31 -10.87
N ALA A 229 -25.46 43.14 -9.76
CA ALA A 229 -25.93 44.23 -8.91
C ALA A 229 -24.79 44.85 -8.08
N ILE A 230 -23.89 44.03 -7.51
CA ILE A 230 -22.69 44.49 -6.81
C ILE A 230 -21.78 45.26 -7.76
N LYS A 231 -21.55 44.75 -8.99
CA LYS A 231 -20.76 45.45 -10.02
C LYS A 231 -21.41 46.73 -10.57
N LYS A 232 -22.71 46.97 -10.28
CA LYS A 232 -23.44 48.20 -10.63
C LYS A 232 -23.56 49.20 -9.48
N LYS A 233 -23.36 48.78 -8.22
CA LYS A 233 -22.95 49.71 -7.17
C LYS A 233 -21.55 50.18 -7.54
N ASP A 234 -21.35 51.48 -7.62
CA ASP A 234 -20.13 52.02 -8.19
C ASP A 234 -18.92 51.61 -7.34
N VAL A 235 -17.99 50.84 -7.92
CA VAL A 235 -16.74 50.43 -7.26
C VAL A 235 -15.70 51.55 -7.41
N SER A 236 -16.17 52.77 -7.19
CA SER A 236 -15.33 53.91 -6.87
C SER A 236 -14.54 53.57 -5.60
N TYR A 237 -13.28 53.99 -5.55
CA TYR A 237 -12.40 53.80 -4.40
C TYR A 237 -12.77 54.84 -3.32
N ASP A 238 -13.97 54.74 -2.78
CA ASP A 238 -14.54 55.69 -1.84
C ASP A 238 -14.29 55.22 -0.40
N ASP A 239 -13.57 56.04 0.36
CA ASP A 239 -13.17 55.85 1.77
C ASP A 239 -14.39 56.01 2.73
N SER A 240 -15.60 55.74 2.22
CA SER A 240 -16.91 55.87 2.86
C SER A 240 -17.51 54.52 3.29
N ILE A 241 -17.10 53.40 2.69
CA ILE A 241 -17.49 52.04 3.10
C ILE A 241 -16.64 51.57 4.30
N MET A 242 -16.66 52.37 5.36
CA MET A 242 -16.30 51.95 6.71
C MET A 242 -17.49 52.31 7.61
N ASP A 243 -18.43 51.38 7.75
CA ASP A 243 -19.60 51.54 8.61
C ASP A 243 -19.17 51.56 10.08
N PHE A 244 -19.02 52.76 10.65
CA PHE A 244 -18.73 52.99 12.06
C PHE A 244 -19.93 52.59 12.94
N ASN A 245 -20.03 51.30 13.27
CA ASN A 245 -21.07 50.81 14.15
C ASN A 245 -20.69 51.04 15.62
N ALA A 246 -20.89 52.27 16.10
CA ALA A 246 -20.53 52.70 17.46
C ALA A 246 -21.30 51.95 18.56
N ASP A 247 -22.52 51.49 18.25
CA ASP A 247 -23.43 50.82 19.19
C ASP A 247 -23.35 49.28 19.12
N ALA A 248 -22.16 48.73 18.82
CA ALA A 248 -21.91 47.30 18.97
C ALA A 248 -21.92 46.93 20.48
N ALA A 249 -22.95 46.20 20.91
CA ALA A 249 -23.34 46.05 22.33
C ALA A 249 -22.28 45.47 23.29
N ASN A 250 -21.17 44.91 22.78
CA ASN A 250 -20.06 44.35 23.56
C ASN A 250 -18.72 45.10 23.35
N GLY A 251 -18.74 46.36 22.88
CA GLY A 251 -17.56 47.21 22.76
C GLY A 251 -17.10 47.49 21.32
N ILE A 252 -16.10 48.37 21.19
CA ILE A 252 -15.75 49.04 19.93
C ILE A 252 -15.07 48.06 18.95
N ALA A 253 -15.86 47.58 17.99
CA ALA A 253 -15.42 46.69 16.93
C ALA A 253 -15.05 47.49 15.66
N MET A 254 -13.78 47.89 15.54
CA MET A 254 -13.21 48.35 14.27
C MET A 254 -12.39 47.23 13.63
N GLU A 255 -12.53 47.00 12.33
CA GLU A 255 -11.65 46.12 11.56
C GLU A 255 -11.13 46.75 10.27
N GLY A 256 -9.95 46.30 9.82
CA GLY A 256 -9.28 46.79 8.63
C GLY A 256 -7.79 46.44 8.61
N TYR A 257 -7.09 46.83 7.54
CA TYR A 257 -5.66 46.53 7.40
C TYR A 257 -4.78 47.68 7.91
N LEU A 258 -3.66 47.34 8.53
CA LEU A 258 -2.61 48.26 8.96
C LEU A 258 -1.23 47.68 8.66
N TYR A 259 -0.26 48.54 8.37
CA TYR A 259 1.15 48.15 8.36
C TYR A 259 1.75 48.31 9.77
N LYS A 260 2.54 47.34 10.22
CA LYS A 260 3.23 47.34 11.52
C LYS A 260 4.73 47.28 11.30
N ARG A 261 5.50 48.11 12.04
CA ARG A 261 6.96 48.06 12.03
C ARG A 261 7.48 46.99 13.00
N ALA A 262 8.39 46.14 12.55
CA ALA A 262 9.07 45.17 13.38
C ALA A 262 10.01 45.86 14.39
N SER A 263 10.09 45.29 15.61
CA SER A 263 10.97 45.76 16.68
C SER A 263 12.41 45.23 16.58
N ASN A 264 12.75 44.52 15.49
CA ASN A 264 14.09 43.99 15.26
C ASN A 264 15.03 45.09 14.69
N ALA A 265 16.34 44.79 14.67
CA ALA A 265 17.36 45.74 14.19
C ALA A 265 17.13 46.21 12.72
N PHE A 266 16.46 45.39 11.91
CA PHE A 266 16.19 45.64 10.49
C PHE A 266 14.93 46.49 10.24
N LYS A 267 14.09 46.75 11.26
CA LYS A 267 12.95 47.69 11.24
C LYS A 267 11.99 47.51 10.04
N THR A 268 11.78 46.28 9.59
CA THR A 268 10.91 45.95 8.45
C THR A 268 9.45 46.33 8.72
N TRP A 269 8.64 46.45 7.65
CA TRP A 269 7.21 46.78 7.74
C TRP A 269 6.38 45.71 7.03
N SER A 270 5.40 45.14 7.72
CA SER A 270 4.49 44.12 7.19
C SER A 270 3.03 44.52 7.39
N ARG A 271 2.14 44.15 6.46
CA ARG A 271 0.69 44.42 6.55
C ARG A 271 0.00 43.32 7.33
N TYR A 272 -0.92 43.68 8.21
CA TYR A 272 -1.74 42.77 9.02
C TYR A 272 -3.19 43.25 9.02
N LYS A 273 -4.14 42.33 9.16
CA LYS A 273 -5.51 42.69 9.52
C LYS A 273 -5.60 42.93 11.04
N LEU A 274 -6.20 44.05 11.44
CA LEU A 274 -6.58 44.36 12.81
C LEU A 274 -8.10 44.28 12.95
N THR A 275 -8.57 43.83 14.11
CA THR A 275 -9.96 43.59 14.44
C THR A 275 -10.16 43.75 15.96
N HIS A 276 -11.08 44.63 16.36
CA HIS A 276 -11.64 44.72 17.72
C HIS A 276 -10.72 45.27 18.83
N PHE A 277 -11.31 46.07 19.73
CA PHE A 277 -10.64 46.60 20.93
C PHE A 277 -11.50 46.42 22.20
N SER A 278 -11.50 45.20 22.74
CA SER A 278 -11.93 44.89 24.11
C SER A 278 -10.70 44.84 25.05
N PRO A 279 -10.84 44.61 26.37
CA PRO A 279 -9.73 44.74 27.34
C PRO A 279 -8.49 43.89 27.04
N SER A 280 -8.62 42.80 26.28
CA SER A 280 -7.50 42.06 25.69
C SER A 280 -7.38 42.35 24.19
N LEU A 281 -6.37 43.12 23.80
CA LEU A 281 -6.18 43.65 22.45
C LEU A 281 -5.66 42.57 21.48
N GLY A 282 -6.51 42.11 20.56
CA GLY A 282 -6.19 41.10 19.54
C GLY A 282 -6.11 41.65 18.11
N PHE A 283 -5.55 40.86 17.20
CA PHE A 283 -5.54 41.08 15.74
C PHE A 283 -5.96 39.75 15.08
N ILE A 284 -7.00 39.71 14.24
CA ILE A 284 -7.36 38.49 13.50
C ILE A 284 -6.55 38.43 12.20
N ASP A 285 -5.40 37.79 12.33
CA ASP A 285 -4.89 36.75 11.43
C ASP A 285 -3.95 35.83 12.24
N GLN A 286 -3.29 36.39 13.27
CA GLN A 286 -2.91 35.70 14.50
C GLN A 286 -3.10 36.65 15.69
N PRO A 287 -3.77 36.25 16.80
CA PRO A 287 -4.03 37.10 17.95
C PRO A 287 -2.77 37.29 18.83
N THR A 288 -1.71 37.85 18.23
CA THR A 288 -0.55 38.35 18.95
C THR A 288 -1.00 39.56 19.77
N VAL A 289 -1.18 39.36 21.08
CA VAL A 289 -1.57 40.44 21.99
C VAL A 289 -0.50 41.53 21.99
N VAL A 290 -0.77 42.64 21.29
CA VAL A 290 0.22 43.70 21.09
C VAL A 290 0.49 44.45 22.39
N VAL A 291 -0.54 44.63 23.23
CA VAL A 291 -0.40 44.98 24.64
C VAL A 291 -1.43 44.21 25.46
N GLU A 292 -0.99 43.60 26.57
CA GLU A 292 -1.81 42.76 27.45
C GLU A 292 -2.77 43.56 28.34
N ASP A 293 -2.52 44.87 28.52
CA ASP A 293 -3.38 45.78 29.26
C ASP A 293 -3.50 47.14 28.56
N LEU A 294 -4.66 47.39 27.95
CA LEU A 294 -5.00 48.66 27.31
C LEU A 294 -4.98 49.86 28.28
N ARG A 295 -5.20 49.64 29.59
CA ARG A 295 -5.26 50.71 30.62
C ARG A 295 -3.89 51.36 30.86
N LEU A 296 -2.80 50.71 30.42
CA LEU A 296 -1.44 51.25 30.54
C LEU A 296 -0.90 51.78 29.20
N CYS A 297 -1.74 51.83 28.17
CA CYS A 297 -1.39 52.35 26.85
C CYS A 297 -1.59 53.87 26.72
N THR A 298 -0.80 54.49 25.86
CA THR A 298 -1.15 55.76 25.21
C THR A 298 -0.94 55.63 23.70
N VAL A 299 -1.80 56.25 22.90
CA VAL A 299 -1.66 56.31 21.43
C VAL A 299 -1.38 57.75 20.99
N LYS A 300 -0.41 57.91 20.08
CA LYS A 300 0.06 59.22 19.61
C LYS A 300 0.31 59.18 18.10
N PRO A 301 -0.03 60.24 17.33
CA PRO A 301 0.46 60.37 15.96
C PRO A 301 1.99 60.49 15.94
N SER A 302 2.65 59.83 15.00
CA SER A 302 4.12 59.83 14.89
C SER A 302 4.56 60.83 13.82
N THR A 303 4.90 62.05 14.24
CA THR A 303 5.34 63.14 13.34
C THR A 303 6.82 63.07 12.95
N ASP A 304 7.60 62.25 13.66
CA ASP A 304 9.06 62.24 13.63
C ASP A 304 9.59 61.01 12.86
N ASN A 305 8.91 60.66 11.76
CA ASN A 305 9.05 59.38 11.06
C ASN A 305 8.95 59.55 9.54
N GLU A 306 9.70 58.76 8.78
CA GLU A 306 9.84 58.91 7.32
C GLU A 306 8.57 58.54 6.54
N ARG A 307 7.62 57.83 7.16
CA ARG A 307 6.39 57.35 6.53
C ARG A 307 5.16 58.16 6.96
N ARG A 308 4.31 58.46 5.98
CA ARG A 308 3.01 59.12 6.18
C ARG A 308 2.04 58.19 6.91
N PHE A 309 1.09 58.78 7.62
CA PHE A 309 -0.03 58.12 8.31
C PHE A 309 0.38 57.16 9.44
N CYS A 310 1.55 57.37 10.03
CA CYS A 310 2.06 56.59 11.16
C CYS A 310 1.52 57.05 12.52
N PHE A 311 1.22 56.09 13.38
CA PHE A 311 0.85 56.31 14.78
C PHE A 311 1.47 55.24 15.67
N GLU A 312 1.79 55.60 16.91
CA GLU A 312 2.46 54.71 17.86
C GLU A 312 1.55 54.43 19.06
N VAL A 313 1.41 53.16 19.41
CA VAL A 313 0.79 52.69 20.65
C VAL A 313 1.90 52.32 21.61
N VAL A 314 2.04 53.08 22.69
CA VAL A 314 3.10 52.96 23.69
C VAL A 314 2.53 52.36 24.97
N SER A 315 3.10 51.24 25.43
CA SER A 315 2.86 50.64 26.74
C SER A 315 4.12 50.70 27.62
N PRO A 316 4.07 50.30 28.91
CA PRO A 316 5.23 50.38 29.80
C PRO A 316 6.39 49.44 29.42
N SER A 317 6.16 48.44 28.57
CA SER A 317 7.14 47.40 28.20
C SER A 317 7.41 47.28 26.71
N LYS A 318 6.55 47.85 25.85
CA LYS A 318 6.66 47.79 24.37
C LYS A 318 6.10 49.07 23.76
N SER A 319 6.72 49.59 22.70
CA SER A 319 6.03 50.48 21.76
C SER A 319 5.81 49.79 20.42
N CYS A 320 4.64 50.02 19.82
CA CYS A 320 4.23 49.44 18.56
C CYS A 320 3.88 50.56 17.58
N LEU A 321 4.67 50.66 16.51
CA LEU A 321 4.42 51.64 15.45
C LEU A 321 3.57 51.00 14.35
N LEU A 322 2.45 51.66 14.05
CA LEU A 322 1.47 51.28 13.04
C LEU A 322 1.37 52.37 11.96
N GLN A 323 0.84 52.02 10.79
CA GLN A 323 0.62 52.91 9.66
C GLN A 323 -0.70 52.52 8.97
N ALA A 324 -1.57 53.51 8.73
CA ALA A 324 -2.81 53.35 7.97
C ALA A 324 -2.64 53.75 6.49
N ASP A 325 -3.60 53.39 5.64
CA ASP A 325 -3.52 53.66 4.20
C ASP A 325 -4.03 55.08 3.82
N SER A 326 -4.86 55.71 4.66
CA SER A 326 -5.30 57.11 4.52
C SER A 326 -5.24 57.88 5.85
N GLU A 327 -5.23 59.23 5.78
CA GLU A 327 -5.32 60.11 6.95
C GLU A 327 -6.64 59.95 7.72
N ARG A 328 -7.74 59.73 6.99
CA ARG A 328 -9.07 59.43 7.57
C ARG A 328 -9.02 58.13 8.36
N GLN A 329 -8.40 57.08 7.81
CA GLN A 329 -8.20 55.81 8.49
C GLN A 329 -7.25 55.94 9.69
N GLN A 330 -6.16 56.71 9.57
CA GLN A 330 -5.25 56.98 10.70
C GLN A 330 -5.99 57.61 11.87
N GLN A 331 -6.78 58.66 11.63
CA GLN A 331 -7.55 59.32 12.67
C GLN A 331 -8.64 58.41 13.25
N ALA A 332 -9.30 57.60 12.40
CA ALA A 332 -10.28 56.61 12.84
C ALA A 332 -9.68 55.57 13.79
N TRP A 333 -8.52 54.98 13.42
CA TRP A 333 -7.80 54.03 14.26
C TRP A 333 -7.30 54.65 15.57
N ILE A 334 -6.75 55.87 15.54
CA ILE A 334 -6.34 56.58 16.76
C ILE A 334 -7.54 56.78 17.70
N SER A 335 -8.68 57.27 17.19
CA SER A 335 -9.87 57.50 18.02
C SER A 335 -10.50 56.19 18.53
N ALA A 336 -10.48 55.11 17.75
CA ALA A 336 -10.91 53.79 18.22
C ALA A 336 -10.03 53.28 19.37
N VAL A 337 -8.69 53.36 19.24
CA VAL A 337 -7.75 53.02 20.32
C VAL A 337 -8.00 53.87 21.56
N GLN A 338 -8.15 55.20 21.41
CA GLN A 338 -8.40 56.12 22.54
C GLN A 338 -9.68 55.78 23.29
N ASN A 339 -10.78 55.53 22.57
CA ASN A 339 -12.06 55.21 23.19
C ASN A 339 -12.01 53.88 23.95
N SER A 340 -11.36 52.85 23.39
CA SER A 340 -11.24 51.56 24.10
C SER A 340 -10.26 51.58 25.28
N ILE A 341 -9.21 52.43 25.24
CA ILE A 341 -8.42 52.73 26.46
C ILE A 341 -9.35 53.32 27.53
N ALA A 342 -10.21 54.27 27.17
CA ALA A 342 -11.15 54.90 28.10
C ALA A 342 -12.20 53.91 28.65
N SER A 343 -12.74 53.00 27.82
CA SER A 343 -13.65 51.94 28.28
C SER A 343 -12.96 50.97 29.25
N ALA A 344 -11.73 50.53 28.96
CA ALA A 344 -10.99 49.63 29.84
C ALA A 344 -10.68 50.24 31.22
N PHE A 345 -10.65 51.57 31.36
CA PHE A 345 -10.57 52.24 32.67
C PHE A 345 -11.88 52.22 33.47
N GLN A 346 -13.04 52.07 32.82
CA GLN A 346 -14.36 52.19 33.45
C GLN A 346 -14.85 50.89 34.09
N GLU A 347 -14.60 49.73 33.47
CA GLU A 347 -15.02 48.39 33.94
C GLU A 347 -14.66 48.12 35.42
N ARG A 348 -13.50 48.63 35.87
CA ARG A 348 -12.99 48.39 37.23
C ARG A 348 -13.75 49.11 38.35
N ARG A 349 -14.90 49.75 38.07
CA ARG A 349 -15.77 50.37 39.09
C ARG A 349 -16.92 49.51 39.57
N GLU A 350 -17.28 48.42 38.87
CA GLU A 350 -18.44 47.60 39.26
C GLU A 350 -18.06 46.26 39.91
N ASP A 351 -16.93 45.66 39.54
CA ASP A 351 -16.44 44.40 40.14
C ASP A 351 -15.85 44.60 41.55
N THR A 352 -16.72 44.74 42.55
CA THR A 352 -16.35 44.65 43.98
C THR A 352 -17.37 43.86 44.80
N HIS A 353 -17.88 42.72 44.31
CA HIS A 353 -18.40 41.63 45.17
C HIS A 353 -18.52 40.26 44.44
N SER A 354 -18.36 39.18 45.22
CA SER A 354 -18.60 37.75 44.89
C SER A 354 -17.51 36.94 44.14
N PRO A 355 -17.17 35.71 44.57
CA PRO A 355 -16.10 34.90 43.97
C PRO A 355 -16.53 33.62 43.24
N ARG A 356 -15.73 33.22 42.23
CA ARG A 356 -15.47 31.84 41.76
C ARG A 356 -16.67 30.90 41.54
N GLN A 357 -16.95 30.60 40.27
CA GLN A 357 -17.35 29.25 39.86
C GLN A 357 -16.60 28.80 38.61
N ARG A 358 -16.03 27.60 38.65
CA ARG A 358 -15.75 26.79 37.45
C ARG A 358 -17.02 26.01 37.15
N CYS A 359 -17.46 25.96 35.90
CA CYS A 359 -17.78 24.69 35.26
C CYS A 359 -17.89 24.83 33.74
N SER A 360 -17.56 23.72 33.07
CA SER A 360 -17.74 23.48 31.65
C SER A 360 -19.21 23.42 31.25
N SER A 361 -19.54 23.92 30.06
CA SER A 361 -20.60 23.38 29.23
C SER A 361 -20.16 23.38 27.76
N VAL A 362 -20.49 22.32 27.04
CA VAL A 362 -20.22 22.16 25.60
C VAL A 362 -21.56 22.17 24.89
N SER A 363 -21.71 23.01 23.86
CA SER A 363 -22.78 22.91 22.88
C SER A 363 -22.22 23.26 21.50
N THR A 364 -22.33 22.32 20.57
CA THR A 364 -21.81 22.42 19.21
C THR A 364 -22.79 23.09 18.26
N SER A 365 -22.29 24.02 17.45
CA SER A 365 -22.77 24.21 16.07
C SER A 365 -21.58 24.65 15.20
N SER A 366 -21.58 24.25 13.93
CA SER A 366 -20.41 24.26 13.05
C SER A 366 -20.71 24.98 11.73
N LEU A 367 -19.70 25.60 11.10
CA LEU A 367 -19.54 25.72 9.64
C LEU A 367 -18.19 26.36 9.23
N ALA A 368 -17.23 25.49 8.89
CA ALA A 368 -16.19 25.56 7.84
C ALA A 368 -15.40 26.86 7.48
N SER A 369 -14.07 26.67 7.42
CA SER A 369 -13.06 27.29 6.52
C SER A 369 -12.68 28.78 6.70
N GLY A 370 -11.39 29.17 6.68
CA GLY A 370 -10.14 28.39 6.52
C GLY A 370 -8.88 29.24 6.81
N GLY A 371 -7.70 28.62 6.96
CA GLY A 371 -6.41 29.29 7.30
C GLY A 371 -5.65 29.89 6.09
N GLY A 372 -4.41 30.37 6.22
CA GLY A 372 -3.48 30.50 7.36
C GLY A 372 -2.71 31.84 7.31
N GLY A 373 -1.54 32.07 7.93
CA GLY A 373 -0.59 31.16 8.59
C GLY A 373 0.60 31.95 9.21
N GLY A 374 1.79 31.35 9.34
CA GLY A 374 3.08 32.01 9.64
C GLY A 374 3.66 31.81 11.06
N SER A 375 2.85 31.31 12.00
CA SER A 375 3.27 30.78 13.31
C SER A 375 2.15 29.97 13.97
N ALA A 376 0.89 30.27 13.66
CA ALA A 376 -0.25 29.41 14.00
C ALA A 376 -0.36 28.12 13.15
N ASP A 377 0.44 27.96 12.09
CA ASP A 377 0.34 26.76 11.23
C ASP A 377 0.71 25.48 11.98
N GLN A 378 1.61 25.54 12.96
CA GLN A 378 2.01 24.36 13.73
C GLN A 378 0.90 23.92 14.71
N GLU A 379 0.14 24.86 15.29
CA GLU A 379 -1.06 24.55 16.08
C GLU A 379 -2.23 24.09 15.18
N ASN A 380 -2.35 24.63 13.96
CA ASN A 380 -3.39 24.29 13.00
C ASN A 380 -3.14 22.94 12.29
N GLU A 381 -1.89 22.59 11.99
CA GLU A 381 -1.47 21.22 11.64
C GLU A 381 -1.71 20.27 12.82
N GLY A 382 -1.37 20.67 14.05
CA GLY A 382 -1.58 19.86 15.24
C GLY A 382 -3.07 19.55 15.50
N CYS A 383 -3.96 20.53 15.32
CA CYS A 383 -5.41 20.28 15.38
C CYS A 383 -5.89 19.31 14.29
N LYS A 384 -5.41 19.42 13.04
CA LYS A 384 -5.75 18.48 11.96
C LYS A 384 -5.23 17.07 12.25
N ALA A 385 -3.97 16.92 12.65
CA ALA A 385 -3.39 15.63 13.00
C ALA A 385 -4.13 14.97 14.18
N LEU A 386 -4.55 15.76 15.18
CA LEU A 386 -5.40 15.29 16.26
C LEU A 386 -6.78 14.82 15.75
N GLU A 387 -7.46 15.61 14.91
CA GLU A 387 -8.77 15.27 14.34
C GLU A 387 -8.73 14.03 13.45
N GLU A 388 -7.77 13.96 12.51
CA GLU A 388 -7.57 12.82 11.61
C GLU A 388 -7.25 11.53 12.38
N VAL A 389 -6.33 11.59 13.34
CA VAL A 389 -5.99 10.42 14.17
C VAL A 389 -7.13 10.02 15.09
N GLN A 390 -7.88 10.96 15.70
CA GLN A 390 -9.03 10.65 16.57
C GLN A 390 -10.35 10.35 15.82
N ALA A 391 -10.41 10.57 14.51
CA ALA A 391 -11.51 10.11 13.66
C ALA A 391 -11.52 8.57 13.52
N ILE A 392 -10.34 7.94 13.56
CA ILE A 392 -10.17 6.50 13.39
C ILE A 392 -10.78 5.71 14.57
N PRO A 393 -11.59 4.65 14.32
CA PRO A 393 -12.24 3.88 15.36
C PRO A 393 -11.28 3.29 16.41
N GLY A 394 -11.42 3.76 17.66
CA GLY A 394 -10.63 3.33 18.81
C GLY A 394 -9.64 4.38 19.32
N ASN A 395 -9.07 5.19 18.43
CA ASN A 395 -7.98 6.14 18.75
C ASN A 395 -8.35 7.22 19.79
N ARG A 396 -9.65 7.43 20.03
CA ARG A 396 -10.21 8.34 21.06
C ARG A 396 -9.92 7.91 22.52
N GLN A 397 -9.28 6.76 22.74
CA GLN A 397 -8.84 6.28 24.04
C GLN A 397 -7.37 5.87 24.02
N CYS A 398 -6.62 6.23 25.06
CA CYS A 398 -5.23 5.82 25.27
C CYS A 398 -5.09 4.28 25.26
N CYS A 399 -4.26 3.77 24.35
CA CYS A 399 -4.10 2.34 24.06
C CYS A 399 -3.87 1.46 25.31
N ASP A 400 -3.07 1.97 26.27
CA ASP A 400 -2.60 1.18 27.40
C ASP A 400 -3.44 1.31 28.69
N CYS A 401 -4.20 2.40 28.86
CA CYS A 401 -4.99 2.63 30.09
C CYS A 401 -6.40 3.21 29.90
N GLY A 402 -6.92 3.30 28.67
CA GLY A 402 -8.31 3.68 28.39
C GLY A 402 -8.67 5.16 28.63
N GLU A 403 -7.68 6.02 28.91
CA GLU A 403 -7.87 7.46 29.13
C GLU A 403 -8.50 8.12 27.88
N PRO A 404 -9.66 8.81 27.96
CA PRO A 404 -10.28 9.44 26.81
C PRO A 404 -9.48 10.68 26.35
N GLY A 405 -9.48 10.95 25.05
CA GLY A 405 -8.80 12.11 24.45
C GLY A 405 -7.27 12.08 24.57
N PRO A 406 -6.57 11.14 23.91
CA PRO A 406 -5.12 11.12 23.88
C PRO A 406 -4.53 12.14 22.88
N ASP A 407 -3.67 13.04 23.35
CA ASP A 407 -2.98 14.07 22.54
C ASP A 407 -1.54 13.68 22.12
N TRP A 408 -1.18 12.40 22.26
CA TRP A 408 0.11 11.85 21.83
C TRP A 408 -0.10 10.55 21.07
N ALA A 409 0.84 10.24 20.18
CA ALA A 409 0.90 8.96 19.50
C ALA A 409 2.35 8.45 19.41
N SER A 410 2.52 7.14 19.24
CA SER A 410 3.82 6.53 18.94
C SER A 410 3.81 6.01 17.50
N ILE A 411 4.59 6.68 16.64
CA ILE A 411 4.46 6.51 15.17
C ILE A 411 4.77 5.07 14.76
N ASN A 412 5.88 4.49 15.24
CA ASN A 412 6.32 3.15 14.85
C ASN A 412 5.41 2.02 15.36
N LEU A 413 4.55 2.29 16.35
CA LEU A 413 3.64 1.31 16.94
C LEU A 413 2.17 1.52 16.51
N GLY A 414 1.81 2.65 15.89
CA GLY A 414 0.43 2.97 15.51
C GLY A 414 -0.53 3.06 16.71
N ILE A 415 -0.11 3.67 17.83
CA ILE A 415 -0.90 3.79 19.06
C ILE A 415 -1.06 5.23 19.54
N THR A 416 -2.23 5.57 20.06
CA THR A 416 -2.49 6.82 20.79
C THR A 416 -2.31 6.64 22.30
N LEU A 417 -1.84 7.69 22.98
CA LEU A 417 -1.36 7.68 24.35
C LEU A 417 -1.76 8.97 25.08
N CYS A 418 -2.20 8.88 26.34
CA CYS A 418 -2.35 10.06 27.21
C CYS A 418 -0.99 10.50 27.78
N ILE A 419 -0.92 11.72 28.36
CA ILE A 419 0.31 12.33 28.87
C ILE A 419 1.12 11.43 29.82
N VAL A 420 0.45 10.61 30.63
CA VAL A 420 1.11 9.70 31.59
C VAL A 420 1.75 8.52 30.86
N CYS A 421 1.03 7.89 29.94
CA CYS A 421 1.53 6.75 29.17
C CYS A 421 2.58 7.19 28.13
N SER A 422 2.41 8.35 27.50
CA SER A 422 3.39 8.90 26.55
C SER A 422 4.72 9.21 27.27
N GLY A 423 4.68 9.73 28.50
CA GLY A 423 5.85 9.91 29.36
C GLY A 423 6.54 8.61 29.81
N ILE A 424 5.81 7.48 29.86
CA ILE A 424 6.39 6.14 30.12
C ILE A 424 6.99 5.56 28.82
N HIS A 425 6.30 5.64 27.69
CA HIS A 425 6.83 5.20 26.40
C HIS A 425 8.14 5.90 26.04
N ARG A 426 8.24 7.21 26.31
CA ARG A 426 9.50 7.98 26.17
C ARG A 426 10.64 7.44 27.06
N SER A 427 10.36 6.85 28.23
CA SER A 427 11.41 6.28 29.12
C SER A 427 11.85 4.86 28.74
N LEU A 428 11.15 4.18 27.81
CA LEU A 428 11.64 2.94 27.18
C LEU A 428 12.76 3.22 26.17
N GLY A 429 12.69 4.37 25.50
CA GLY A 429 13.63 4.78 24.46
C GLY A 429 13.14 4.51 23.03
N VAL A 430 13.74 5.22 22.07
CA VAL A 430 13.31 5.31 20.65
C VAL A 430 13.42 4.02 19.83
N HIS A 431 13.98 2.95 20.42
CA HIS A 431 14.05 1.61 19.84
C HIS A 431 12.86 0.71 20.24
N PHE A 432 12.04 1.14 21.21
CA PHE A 432 10.74 0.54 21.50
C PHE A 432 9.59 1.43 21.02
N SER A 433 9.66 2.75 21.30
CA SER A 433 8.52 3.66 21.06
C SER A 433 8.97 5.07 20.68
N LYS A 434 8.51 5.55 19.52
CA LYS A 434 8.83 6.87 18.94
C LYS A 434 7.67 7.84 19.13
N VAL A 435 7.56 8.38 20.35
CA VAL A 435 6.45 9.25 20.75
C VAL A 435 6.54 10.65 20.13
N ARG A 436 5.41 11.12 19.59
CA ARG A 436 5.10 12.48 19.15
C ARG A 436 3.83 12.99 19.86
N SER A 437 3.68 14.30 19.96
CA SER A 437 2.43 14.96 20.35
C SER A 437 1.62 15.24 19.09
N LEU A 438 0.33 14.92 19.12
CA LEU A 438 -0.58 15.22 18.02
C LEU A 438 -0.80 16.73 17.87
N THR A 439 -0.69 17.50 18.95
CA THR A 439 -0.96 18.95 18.98
C THR A 439 0.27 19.86 18.99
N LEU A 440 1.48 19.35 19.29
CA LEU A 440 2.69 20.16 19.50
C LEU A 440 3.89 19.83 18.60
N ASP A 441 3.89 18.68 17.91
CA ASP A 441 4.88 18.36 16.87
C ASP A 441 4.22 18.59 15.49
N SER A 442 4.97 19.02 14.47
CA SER A 442 4.46 18.98 13.07
C SER A 442 4.37 17.54 12.56
N TRP A 443 3.35 17.26 11.75
CA TRP A 443 3.09 15.94 11.17
C TRP A 443 3.09 16.00 9.65
N GLU A 444 4.07 15.35 9.02
CA GLU A 444 4.11 15.19 7.56
C GLU A 444 3.02 14.19 7.10
N PRO A 445 2.33 14.41 5.96
CA PRO A 445 1.24 13.53 5.50
C PRO A 445 1.62 12.05 5.37
N GLU A 446 2.87 11.74 5.02
CA GLU A 446 3.39 10.35 5.00
C GLU A 446 3.29 9.65 6.37
N ILE A 447 3.37 10.41 7.46
CA ILE A 447 3.31 9.90 8.84
C ILE A 447 1.84 9.76 9.30
N ILE A 448 0.92 10.59 8.78
CA ILE A 448 -0.53 10.50 9.06
C ILE A 448 -1.26 9.51 8.13
N CYS A 449 -0.53 8.77 7.28
CA CYS A 449 -1.10 7.78 6.37
C CYS A 449 -2.09 6.83 7.08
N THR A 450 -3.34 6.80 6.59
CA THR A 450 -4.49 6.11 7.18
C THR A 450 -4.21 4.64 7.50
N GLU A 451 -3.47 3.98 6.63
CA GLU A 451 -3.07 2.59 6.65
C GLU A 451 -2.19 2.26 7.87
N ILE A 452 -1.32 3.19 8.28
CA ILE A 452 -0.48 3.07 9.47
C ILE A 452 -1.31 3.37 10.73
N ASN A 453 -2.14 4.41 10.71
CA ASN A 453 -2.95 4.81 11.86
C ASN A 453 -4.10 3.84 12.20
N ASN A 454 -4.51 2.98 11.27
CA ASN A 454 -5.48 1.90 11.49
C ASN A 454 -4.96 0.74 12.38
N LEU A 455 -3.68 0.73 12.77
CA LEU A 455 -3.07 -0.35 13.58
C LEU A 455 -3.61 -0.46 15.02
N PHE A 456 -4.24 0.58 15.59
CA PHE A 456 -4.62 0.66 17.02
C PHE A 456 -5.45 -0.52 17.55
N VAL A 457 -6.48 -0.97 16.82
CA VAL A 457 -7.33 -2.09 17.27
C VAL A 457 -6.55 -3.41 17.23
N LEU A 458 -5.63 -3.53 16.26
CA LEU A 458 -4.87 -4.74 16.00
C LEU A 458 -3.63 -4.86 16.90
N ILE A 459 -2.91 -3.78 17.15
CA ILE A 459 -1.72 -3.78 18.01
C ILE A 459 -2.08 -4.19 19.44
N ASN A 460 -3.30 -3.90 19.91
CA ASN A 460 -3.86 -4.53 21.11
C ASN A 460 -4.13 -6.03 20.91
N ARG A 461 -4.80 -6.47 19.83
CA ARG A 461 -4.98 -7.92 19.55
C ARG A 461 -3.66 -8.71 19.52
N ILE A 462 -2.57 -8.10 19.08
CA ILE A 462 -1.21 -8.68 19.09
C ILE A 462 -0.60 -8.64 20.50
N TYR A 463 -0.42 -7.44 21.06
CA TYR A 463 0.33 -7.23 22.31
C TYR A 463 -0.49 -7.46 23.59
N GLU A 464 -1.76 -7.80 23.49
CA GLU A 464 -2.67 -8.14 24.60
C GLU A 464 -3.35 -9.52 24.41
N ALA A 465 -2.93 -10.31 23.41
CA ALA A 465 -3.56 -11.55 22.97
C ALA A 465 -3.86 -12.57 24.10
N ARG A 466 -2.96 -12.64 25.10
CA ARG A 466 -3.01 -13.59 26.22
C ARG A 466 -3.30 -12.95 27.57
N ILE A 467 -3.99 -11.80 27.61
CA ILE A 467 -4.48 -11.24 28.90
C ILE A 467 -5.34 -12.26 29.64
N ASP A 468 -6.29 -12.92 28.97
CA ASP A 468 -7.24 -13.81 29.66
C ASP A 468 -6.59 -15.09 30.23
N GLU A 469 -5.39 -15.44 29.77
CA GLU A 469 -4.56 -16.51 30.35
C GLU A 469 -3.71 -16.04 31.55
N ILE A 470 -3.57 -14.74 31.78
CA ILE A 470 -2.57 -14.13 32.67
C ILE A 470 -3.26 -13.18 33.65
N THR A 471 -3.17 -13.45 34.95
CA THR A 471 -3.92 -12.75 36.03
C THR A 471 -3.53 -11.27 36.27
N ILE A 472 -2.83 -10.62 35.34
CA ILE A 472 -2.46 -9.20 35.38
C ILE A 472 -3.57 -8.37 34.72
N LYS A 473 -4.25 -7.53 35.51
CA LYS A 473 -5.30 -6.64 35.00
C LYS A 473 -4.72 -5.41 34.32
N LYS A 474 -5.33 -5.01 33.19
CA LYS A 474 -5.03 -3.76 32.47
C LYS A 474 -5.32 -2.54 33.38
N PRO A 475 -4.44 -1.52 33.43
CA PRO A 475 -4.63 -0.35 34.29
C PRO A 475 -5.75 0.56 33.81
N HIS A 476 -6.37 1.26 34.75
CA HIS A 476 -7.46 2.23 34.54
C HIS A 476 -6.88 3.66 34.39
N PRO A 477 -7.64 4.66 33.89
CA PRO A 477 -7.22 6.07 33.89
C PRO A 477 -6.72 6.56 35.27
N SER A 478 -7.42 6.16 36.34
CA SER A 478 -7.04 6.50 37.72
C SER A 478 -5.93 5.62 38.35
N SER A 479 -5.36 4.65 37.64
CA SER A 479 -4.28 3.81 38.18
C SER A 479 -2.97 4.60 38.37
N PRO A 480 -2.21 4.34 39.46
CA PRO A 480 -0.88 4.89 39.68
C PRO A 480 0.07 4.76 38.48
N ARG A 481 0.98 5.72 38.32
CA ARG A 481 1.99 5.71 37.24
C ARG A 481 2.86 4.43 37.27
N GLY A 482 3.17 3.89 38.45
CA GLY A 482 3.93 2.64 38.59
C GLY A 482 3.23 1.43 37.98
N ASP A 483 1.91 1.33 38.14
CA ASP A 483 1.11 0.25 37.57
C ASP A 483 1.02 0.39 36.05
N LYS A 484 0.79 1.62 35.56
CA LYS A 484 0.84 1.94 34.12
C LYS A 484 2.23 1.63 33.53
N GLU A 485 3.32 1.85 34.26
CA GLU A 485 4.68 1.53 33.80
C GLU A 485 4.98 0.02 33.80
N SER A 486 4.59 -0.70 34.84
CA SER A 486 4.70 -2.17 34.91
C SER A 486 3.93 -2.85 33.78
N TRP A 487 2.74 -2.34 33.47
CA TRP A 487 1.93 -2.76 32.32
C TRP A 487 2.65 -2.53 30.99
N ILE A 488 3.07 -1.30 30.72
CA ILE A 488 3.72 -0.91 29.45
C ILE A 488 5.04 -1.68 29.22
N ARG A 489 5.83 -1.89 30.27
CA ARG A 489 7.03 -2.75 30.21
C ARG A 489 6.68 -4.21 29.91
N SER A 490 5.68 -4.77 30.61
CA SER A 490 5.19 -6.14 30.38
C SER A 490 4.67 -6.36 28.95
N LYS A 491 4.00 -5.33 28.41
CA LYS A 491 3.41 -5.31 27.08
C LYS A 491 4.47 -5.24 25.98
N TYR A 492 5.24 -4.14 25.88
CA TYR A 492 6.08 -3.89 24.70
C TYR A 492 7.55 -4.35 24.84
N VAL A 493 8.12 -4.31 26.05
CA VAL A 493 9.54 -4.66 26.28
C VAL A 493 9.71 -6.15 26.54
N GLU A 494 8.93 -6.69 27.49
CA GLU A 494 9.00 -8.10 27.89
C GLU A 494 8.10 -9.00 27.03
N LYS A 495 7.16 -8.41 26.26
CA LYS A 495 6.24 -9.10 25.34
C LYS A 495 5.51 -10.28 26.00
N LYS A 496 5.07 -10.11 27.26
CA LYS A 496 4.48 -11.18 28.08
C LYS A 496 3.15 -11.73 27.55
N PHE A 497 2.37 -10.90 26.84
CA PHE A 497 1.00 -11.21 26.44
C PHE A 497 0.85 -11.61 24.96
N ILE A 498 1.92 -11.64 24.16
CA ILE A 498 1.84 -12.17 22.78
C ILE A 498 1.71 -13.69 22.81
N HIS A 499 1.11 -14.29 21.77
CA HIS A 499 1.23 -15.73 21.55
C HIS A 499 2.69 -16.14 21.28
N LYS A 500 3.00 -17.43 21.46
CA LYS A 500 4.26 -17.99 20.97
C LYS A 500 4.01 -18.64 19.62
N LEU A 501 4.78 -18.25 18.61
CA LEU A 501 4.86 -19.00 17.36
C LEU A 501 5.33 -20.44 17.63
N PRO A 502 4.97 -21.41 16.77
CA PRO A 502 5.60 -22.72 16.76
C PRO A 502 7.13 -22.58 16.66
N GLU A 503 7.88 -23.35 17.45
CA GLU A 503 9.34 -23.28 17.47
C GLU A 503 9.95 -23.90 16.20
N THR A 504 9.98 -23.12 15.11
CA THR A 504 10.75 -23.45 13.90
C THR A 504 12.24 -23.51 14.27
N GLY A 505 12.76 -24.73 14.30
CA GLY A 505 13.90 -25.09 15.17
C GLY A 505 15.18 -24.29 14.95
N ARG A 506 15.58 -23.51 15.97
CA ARG A 506 16.93 -22.95 16.07
C ARG A 506 17.83 -23.83 16.92
N ASN A 507 18.94 -24.29 16.33
CA ASN A 507 20.06 -24.82 17.10
C ASN A 507 20.57 -23.73 18.08
N PRO A 508 20.93 -24.08 19.33
CA PRO A 508 21.34 -23.10 20.32
C PRO A 508 22.68 -22.43 19.96
N PRO A 509 22.89 -21.16 20.36
CA PRO A 509 24.06 -20.39 19.95
C PRO A 509 25.36 -20.91 20.56
N LEU A 510 26.46 -20.81 19.81
CA LEU A 510 27.81 -21.15 20.25
C LEU A 510 28.24 -20.25 21.42
N ARG A 511 28.22 -20.82 22.63
CA ARG A 511 28.64 -20.15 23.87
C ARG A 511 30.14 -19.82 23.82
N ARG A 512 30.50 -18.53 23.77
CA ARG A 512 31.89 -18.08 23.84
C ARG A 512 32.57 -18.63 25.09
N SER A 513 33.74 -19.25 24.91
CA SER A 513 34.52 -19.87 25.98
C SER A 513 35.55 -18.88 26.55
N SER A 514 35.41 -18.56 27.84
CA SER A 514 36.47 -17.96 28.66
C SER A 514 36.77 -18.90 29.82
N ALA A 515 38.00 -19.41 29.90
CA ALA A 515 38.31 -20.57 30.73
C ALA A 515 38.84 -20.20 32.12
N ARG A 516 38.33 -20.87 33.17
CA ARG A 516 39.11 -21.19 34.38
C ARG A 516 38.51 -22.37 35.18
N ARG A 517 39.36 -23.37 35.43
CA ARG A 517 39.57 -24.22 36.65
C ARG A 517 38.37 -24.30 37.63
N ASN A 518 37.95 -25.48 38.13
CA ASN A 518 38.74 -26.63 38.62
C ASN A 518 37.92 -27.96 38.73
N ARG A 519 38.63 -29.09 38.94
CA ARG A 519 38.33 -30.36 39.71
C ARG A 519 36.85 -30.76 40.05
N SER A 520 36.43 -32.04 40.11
CA SER A 520 37.12 -33.37 40.12
C SER A 520 36.14 -34.57 40.04
N GLY A 521 36.64 -35.78 39.69
CA GLY A 521 35.96 -37.10 39.78
C GLY A 521 35.48 -37.65 38.42
N THR A 522 35.87 -38.83 37.88
CA THR A 522 35.69 -40.27 38.29
C THR A 522 34.22 -40.73 38.28
N GLN A 523 33.77 -41.79 37.59
CA GLN A 523 34.39 -43.01 36.99
C GLN A 523 33.87 -43.25 35.53
N ASP A 524 34.59 -43.87 34.57
CA ASP A 524 34.64 -45.33 34.20
C ASP A 524 33.25 -45.93 33.84
N GLN A 525 32.90 -46.63 32.72
CA GLN A 525 33.53 -47.56 31.73
C GLN A 525 32.71 -47.58 30.38
N THR A 526 32.98 -48.24 29.22
CA THR A 526 34.16 -48.79 28.47
C THR A 526 33.80 -49.15 26.99
N ILE A 527 34.67 -48.84 26.01
CA ILE A 527 35.08 -49.59 24.77
C ILE A 527 34.01 -50.35 23.90
N LYS A 528 33.77 -49.99 22.61
CA LYS A 528 34.34 -50.61 21.35
C LYS A 528 34.00 -49.81 20.05
N ARG A 529 34.65 -50.16 18.90
CA ARG A 529 34.78 -49.43 17.59
C ARG A 529 35.29 -50.41 16.49
N PRO A 530 35.57 -50.02 15.21
CA PRO A 530 34.80 -49.40 14.08
C PRO A 530 34.52 -50.46 12.93
N PRO A 531 34.23 -50.17 11.61
CA PRO A 531 34.97 -49.38 10.56
C PRO A 531 34.09 -48.33 9.79
N LEU A 532 34.53 -47.20 9.20
CA LEU A 532 35.49 -46.87 8.10
C LEU A 532 34.99 -47.23 6.66
N LYS A 533 34.44 -46.28 5.86
CA LYS A 533 35.06 -45.31 4.88
C LYS A 533 35.07 -45.84 3.41
N PRO A 534 34.97 -45.01 2.31
CA PRO A 534 35.86 -43.86 1.98
C PRO A 534 35.23 -42.63 1.22
N LYS A 535 36.08 -41.79 0.59
CA LYS A 535 35.85 -40.66 -0.38
C LYS A 535 36.82 -40.90 -1.61
N PRO A 536 37.19 -39.98 -2.57
CA PRO A 536 36.77 -38.59 -2.94
C PRO A 536 36.78 -38.18 -4.47
N ASN A 537 36.51 -36.89 -4.77
CA ASN A 537 37.11 -35.97 -5.80
C ASN A 537 36.95 -36.04 -7.37
N ARG A 538 36.35 -34.97 -7.93
CA ARG A 538 36.89 -33.92 -8.88
C ARG A 538 37.07 -34.15 -10.43
N ALA A 539 36.73 -33.08 -11.20
CA ALA A 539 37.02 -32.76 -12.63
C ALA A 539 36.12 -33.45 -13.70
N THR A 540 35.96 -32.98 -14.96
CA THR A 540 36.76 -32.05 -15.83
C THR A 540 35.89 -31.27 -16.86
N LEU A 541 36.44 -30.25 -17.55
CA LEU A 541 35.86 -29.47 -18.67
C LEU A 541 36.36 -29.93 -20.07
N PRO A 542 35.63 -29.59 -21.16
CA PRO A 542 36.21 -29.26 -22.48
C PRO A 542 35.99 -27.78 -22.91
N ARG A 543 36.51 -27.38 -24.09
CA ARG A 543 36.70 -25.97 -24.55
C ARG A 543 36.72 -25.89 -26.11
N VAL A 544 36.73 -24.66 -26.68
CA VAL A 544 37.17 -24.24 -28.06
C VAL A 544 36.07 -24.23 -29.15
N THR A 545 35.87 -23.22 -30.03
CA THR A 545 36.16 -21.74 -30.13
C THR A 545 35.27 -21.11 -31.22
N GLY A 546 35.03 -19.79 -31.20
CA GLY A 546 34.52 -19.00 -32.35
C GLY A 546 34.34 -17.50 -32.01
N LEU A 547 34.46 -16.59 -32.99
CA LEU A 547 34.39 -15.13 -32.80
C LEU A 547 33.57 -14.43 -33.89
N SER A 548 32.75 -13.44 -33.51
CA SER A 548 32.40 -12.25 -34.31
C SER A 548 31.80 -11.15 -33.43
N PRO A 549 32.14 -9.85 -33.59
CA PRO A 549 31.67 -8.77 -32.73
C PRO A 549 30.46 -8.01 -33.31
N SER A 550 29.24 -8.55 -33.18
CA SER A 550 27.99 -7.85 -33.58
C SER A 550 26.84 -7.89 -32.55
N ASP A 551 26.74 -8.92 -31.70
CA ASP A 551 25.49 -9.25 -30.99
C ASP A 551 25.33 -8.60 -29.59
N LEU A 552 25.92 -7.43 -29.35
CA LEU A 552 25.86 -6.75 -28.03
C LEU A 552 24.56 -5.96 -27.77
N VAL A 553 23.57 -6.02 -28.66
CA VAL A 553 22.33 -5.21 -28.58
C VAL A 553 21.05 -6.05 -28.69
N GLN A 554 20.97 -7.20 -28.02
CA GLN A 554 19.69 -7.90 -27.78
C GLN A 554 19.73 -8.98 -26.67
N LYS A 555 20.08 -8.61 -25.43
CA LYS A 555 19.94 -9.51 -24.27
C LYS A 555 19.82 -8.79 -22.91
N ASN A 556 18.73 -8.03 -22.75
CA ASN A 556 18.34 -7.45 -21.46
C ASN A 556 16.81 -7.32 -21.33
N ASN A 557 16.07 -8.33 -21.77
CA ASN A 557 14.60 -8.34 -21.69
C ASN A 557 14.06 -9.78 -21.54
N THR A 558 14.44 -10.45 -20.45
CA THR A 558 13.98 -11.82 -20.10
C THR A 558 14.13 -12.16 -18.60
N SER A 559 13.79 -11.22 -17.71
CA SER A 559 13.46 -11.60 -16.32
C SER A 559 12.04 -12.19 -16.30
N SER A 560 11.93 -13.48 -15.98
CA SER A 560 10.66 -14.20 -16.03
C SER A 560 9.64 -13.61 -15.05
N TYR A 561 8.63 -12.88 -15.55
CA TYR A 561 7.34 -12.83 -14.89
C TYR A 561 6.80 -14.26 -14.81
N LYS A 562 6.90 -14.86 -13.62
CA LYS A 562 6.16 -16.08 -13.31
C LYS A 562 4.78 -15.66 -12.83
N ASP A 563 3.74 -16.30 -13.38
CA ASP A 563 2.45 -16.36 -12.72
C ASP A 563 2.64 -16.98 -11.33
N VAL A 564 2.60 -16.14 -10.29
CA VAL A 564 2.35 -16.62 -8.93
C VAL A 564 0.85 -16.85 -8.86
N ALA A 565 0.43 -18.09 -9.10
CA ALA A 565 -0.93 -18.50 -8.83
C ALA A 565 -1.24 -18.28 -7.35
N GLU A 566 -2.49 -17.94 -7.05
CA GLU A 566 -2.99 -17.74 -5.68
C GLU A 566 -3.10 -19.08 -4.95
N GLU A 567 -1.95 -19.63 -4.55
CA GLU A 567 -1.86 -20.53 -3.41
C GLU A 567 -1.80 -19.67 -2.15
N GLU A 568 -2.81 -19.78 -1.28
CA GLU A 568 -2.76 -19.27 0.10
C GLU A 568 -1.75 -20.11 0.90
N GLU A 569 -0.44 -19.93 0.65
CA GLU A 569 0.61 -20.50 1.47
C GLU A 569 0.45 -20.02 2.92
N ASP A 570 0.34 -20.96 3.86
CA ASP A 570 0.08 -20.70 5.26
C ASP A 570 1.20 -19.86 5.91
N LEU A 571 0.98 -18.55 5.93
CA LEU A 571 1.88 -17.54 6.45
C LEU A 571 2.22 -17.74 7.93
N SER A 572 1.42 -18.49 8.70
CA SER A 572 1.68 -18.77 10.11
C SER A 572 2.91 -19.66 10.35
N THR A 573 3.39 -20.34 9.29
CA THR A 573 4.52 -21.27 9.36
C THR A 573 5.89 -20.64 9.07
N LEU A 574 5.93 -19.40 8.58
CA LEU A 574 7.17 -18.74 8.14
C LEU A 574 8.01 -18.19 9.30
N HIS A 575 9.33 -18.13 9.10
CA HIS A 575 10.22 -17.39 10.00
C HIS A 575 9.82 -15.90 10.02
N PRO A 576 9.76 -15.22 11.19
CA PRO A 576 9.28 -13.84 11.27
C PRO A 576 9.95 -12.84 10.31
N GLY A 577 11.23 -13.02 9.97
CA GLY A 577 11.91 -12.18 8.98
C GLY A 577 11.38 -12.38 7.55
N ALA A 578 11.09 -13.63 7.17
CA ALA A 578 10.48 -13.97 5.88
C ALA A 578 8.99 -13.56 5.83
N LEU A 579 8.29 -13.65 6.96
CA LEU A 579 6.92 -13.17 7.12
C LEU A 579 6.86 -11.64 6.92
N LEU A 580 7.77 -10.89 7.55
CA LEU A 580 7.92 -9.44 7.35
C LEU A 580 8.28 -9.10 5.89
N TYR A 581 9.20 -9.85 5.29
CA TYR A 581 9.61 -9.67 3.88
C TYR A 581 8.43 -9.82 2.90
N ARG A 582 7.62 -10.87 3.04
CA ARG A 582 6.44 -11.09 2.17
C ARG A 582 5.31 -10.09 2.46
N SER A 583 5.01 -9.82 3.72
CA SER A 583 3.94 -8.89 4.09
C SER A 583 4.23 -7.44 3.69
N ALA A 584 5.51 -7.04 3.62
CA ALA A 584 5.96 -5.76 3.08
C ALA A 584 5.58 -5.57 1.60
N ALA A 585 5.75 -6.60 0.76
CA ALA A 585 5.33 -6.57 -0.65
C ALA A 585 3.81 -6.41 -0.80
N LEU A 586 3.05 -7.07 0.07
CA LEU A 586 1.59 -7.11 0.06
C LEU A 586 0.93 -5.94 0.80
N GLN A 587 1.73 -5.00 1.33
CA GLN A 587 1.27 -3.86 2.16
C GLN A 587 0.39 -4.30 3.35
N ASN A 588 0.66 -5.49 3.90
CA ASN A 588 -0.14 -6.08 4.97
C ASN A 588 0.42 -5.64 6.33
N PHE A 589 0.21 -4.36 6.67
CA PHE A 589 0.61 -3.76 7.95
C PHE A 589 0.25 -4.62 9.18
N PRO A 590 -0.92 -5.29 9.24
CA PRO A 590 -1.22 -6.23 10.32
C PRO A 590 -0.17 -7.33 10.50
N VAL A 591 0.19 -8.03 9.43
CA VAL A 591 1.18 -9.11 9.46
C VAL A 591 2.60 -8.58 9.65
N MET A 592 2.91 -7.38 9.14
CA MET A 592 4.20 -6.72 9.40
C MET A 592 4.38 -6.36 10.88
N ALA A 593 3.35 -5.82 11.53
CA ALA A 593 3.36 -5.48 12.95
C ALA A 593 3.45 -6.72 13.85
N ASP A 594 2.74 -7.80 13.48
CA ASP A 594 2.79 -9.09 14.19
C ASP A 594 4.17 -9.76 14.06
N ALA A 595 4.76 -9.77 12.87
CA ALA A 595 6.12 -10.26 12.66
C ALA A 595 7.16 -9.51 13.53
N LEU A 596 7.07 -8.18 13.62
CA LEU A 596 7.92 -7.36 14.51
C LEU A 596 7.63 -7.61 16.00
N ALA A 597 6.37 -7.89 16.38
CA ALA A 597 6.02 -8.34 17.72
C ALA A 597 6.69 -9.67 18.05
N HIS A 598 6.67 -10.64 17.13
CA HIS A 598 7.39 -11.91 17.24
C HIS A 598 8.93 -11.81 17.09
N GLY A 599 9.49 -10.62 16.88
CA GLY A 599 10.93 -10.41 16.84
C GLY A 599 11.57 -10.70 15.48
N ALA A 600 10.85 -10.45 14.39
CA ALA A 600 11.46 -10.25 13.09
C ALA A 600 12.55 -9.17 13.17
N ASP A 601 13.66 -9.41 12.47
CA ASP A 601 14.63 -8.36 12.21
C ASP A 601 14.08 -7.49 11.08
N VAL A 602 13.91 -6.19 11.33
CA VAL A 602 13.44 -5.22 10.32
C VAL A 602 14.42 -5.11 9.14
N ASN A 603 15.69 -5.47 9.38
CA ASN A 603 16.78 -5.52 8.41
C ASN A 603 17.09 -6.96 7.93
N TRP A 604 16.16 -7.90 8.12
CA TRP A 604 16.31 -9.29 7.69
C TRP A 604 16.67 -9.39 6.20
N VAL A 605 17.41 -10.44 5.85
CA VAL A 605 18.02 -10.61 4.54
C VAL A 605 17.51 -11.89 3.90
N ASN A 606 16.82 -11.76 2.76
CA ASN A 606 16.37 -12.90 1.97
C ASN A 606 17.54 -13.48 1.16
N MET A 607 18.17 -14.52 1.73
CA MET A 607 19.30 -15.22 1.10
C MET A 607 18.93 -15.95 -0.22
N ALA A 608 17.65 -16.12 -0.54
CA ALA A 608 17.20 -16.72 -1.81
C ALA A 608 16.97 -15.68 -2.91
N GLU A 609 16.67 -14.43 -2.54
CA GLU A 609 16.36 -13.32 -3.46
C GLU A 609 17.44 -12.23 -3.32
N GLU A 610 18.63 -12.51 -3.83
CA GLU A 610 19.74 -11.53 -3.99
C GLU A 610 20.11 -10.73 -2.73
N THR A 611 19.88 -11.28 -1.53
CA THR A 611 20.02 -10.61 -0.22
C THR A 611 19.17 -9.34 -0.06
N SER A 612 18.02 -9.30 -0.74
CA SER A 612 16.99 -8.28 -0.58
C SER A 612 16.45 -8.21 0.85
N THR A 613 16.05 -7.01 1.28
CA THR A 613 15.46 -6.73 2.60
C THR A 613 13.96 -6.45 2.49
N PRO A 614 13.18 -6.52 3.59
CA PRO A 614 11.77 -6.09 3.57
C PRO A 614 11.58 -4.66 3.02
N LEU A 615 12.55 -3.76 3.22
CA LEU A 615 12.50 -2.41 2.70
C LEU A 615 12.72 -2.37 1.17
N ILE A 616 13.71 -3.10 0.64
CA ILE A 616 13.91 -3.22 -0.81
C ILE A 616 12.70 -3.91 -1.47
N GLN A 617 12.08 -4.88 -0.80
CA GLN A 617 10.91 -5.57 -1.30
C GLN A 617 9.60 -4.74 -1.22
N ALA A 618 9.52 -3.77 -0.30
CA ALA A 618 8.48 -2.74 -0.37
C ALA A 618 8.72 -1.75 -1.53
N VAL A 619 9.98 -1.47 -1.89
CA VAL A 619 10.33 -0.61 -3.04
C VAL A 619 9.96 -1.23 -4.38
N THR A 620 10.20 -2.53 -4.56
CA THR A 620 9.80 -3.26 -5.79
C THR A 620 8.28 -3.28 -5.98
N ALA A 621 7.52 -3.31 -4.88
CA ALA A 621 6.06 -3.18 -4.87
C ALA A 621 5.52 -1.73 -4.99
N ASN A 622 6.40 -0.72 -5.06
CA ASN A 622 6.07 0.72 -4.97
C ASN A 622 5.26 1.11 -3.71
N ALA A 623 5.48 0.39 -2.60
CA ALA A 623 4.69 0.49 -1.39
C ALA A 623 5.22 1.61 -0.45
N LEU A 624 4.85 2.86 -0.74
CA LEU A 624 5.26 4.05 0.03
C LEU A 624 5.04 3.90 1.54
N ALA A 625 3.81 3.57 1.95
CA ALA A 625 3.45 3.43 3.36
C ALA A 625 4.14 2.23 4.04
N ALA A 626 4.35 1.11 3.32
CA ALA A 626 5.11 -0.03 3.86
C ALA A 626 6.60 0.29 4.04
N CYS A 627 7.20 1.05 3.11
CA CYS A 627 8.56 1.58 3.28
C CYS A 627 8.64 2.50 4.50
N GLU A 628 7.67 3.40 4.67
CA GLU A 628 7.62 4.33 5.81
C GLU A 628 7.47 3.59 7.15
N PHE A 629 6.54 2.63 7.24
CA PHE A 629 6.37 1.78 8.43
C PHE A 629 7.66 1.03 8.82
N LEU A 630 8.39 0.50 7.83
CA LEU A 630 9.67 -0.18 8.04
C LEU A 630 10.76 0.78 8.53
N LEU A 631 10.87 1.98 7.93
CA LEU A 631 11.82 3.02 8.35
C LEU A 631 11.49 3.52 9.77
N GLN A 632 10.21 3.72 10.11
CA GLN A 632 9.78 4.03 11.46
C GLN A 632 10.15 2.93 12.46
N ASN A 633 10.13 1.65 12.05
CA ASN A 633 10.57 0.52 12.87
C ASN A 633 12.07 0.19 12.78
N GLY A 634 12.88 1.03 12.13
CA GLY A 634 14.35 0.96 12.16
C GLY A 634 15.01 0.24 10.99
N ALA A 635 14.33 0.10 9.86
CA ALA A 635 14.97 -0.32 8.61
C ALA A 635 16.10 0.65 8.23
N ASN A 636 17.23 0.10 7.82
CA ASN A 636 18.38 0.85 7.36
C ASN A 636 18.19 1.27 5.89
N VAL A 637 17.92 2.56 5.69
CA VAL A 637 17.72 3.19 4.37
C VAL A 637 18.89 3.00 3.40
N ASN A 638 20.09 2.69 3.92
CA ASN A 638 21.33 2.49 3.17
C ASN A 638 21.80 1.02 3.14
N GLN A 639 20.96 0.05 3.55
CA GLN A 639 21.32 -1.37 3.46
C GLN A 639 21.26 -1.85 2.02
N VAL A 640 22.39 -2.33 1.50
CA VAL A 640 22.53 -2.79 0.11
C VAL A 640 22.20 -4.26 -0.07
N ASP A 641 21.68 -4.60 -1.25
CA ASP A 641 21.52 -5.96 -1.75
C ASP A 641 22.86 -6.60 -2.21
N SER A 642 22.79 -7.80 -2.79
CA SER A 642 23.98 -8.50 -3.28
C SER A 642 24.61 -7.85 -4.52
N ASN A 643 23.96 -6.85 -5.15
CA ASN A 643 24.48 -6.04 -6.24
C ASN A 643 25.11 -4.72 -5.76
N GLY A 644 25.09 -4.43 -4.46
CA GLY A 644 25.52 -3.15 -3.90
C GLY A 644 24.47 -2.04 -4.02
N ARG A 645 23.20 -2.38 -4.29
CA ARG A 645 22.10 -1.44 -4.50
C ARG A 645 21.28 -1.30 -3.22
N GLY A 646 21.20 -0.09 -2.69
CA GLY A 646 20.29 0.26 -1.60
C GLY A 646 18.86 0.56 -2.08
N PRO A 647 17.90 0.76 -1.16
CA PRO A 647 16.53 1.21 -1.46
C PRO A 647 16.45 2.40 -2.44
N LEU A 648 17.32 3.40 -2.30
CA LEU A 648 17.39 4.56 -3.21
C LEU A 648 17.78 4.17 -4.64
N HIS A 649 18.68 3.20 -4.82
CA HIS A 649 19.04 2.69 -6.15
C HIS A 649 17.84 1.99 -6.78
N HIS A 650 17.16 1.10 -6.04
CA HIS A 650 15.99 0.37 -6.52
C HIS A 650 14.83 1.30 -6.90
N ALA A 651 14.53 2.30 -6.06
CA ALA A 651 13.51 3.31 -6.37
C ALA A 651 13.86 4.11 -7.63
N THR A 652 15.14 4.40 -7.85
CA THR A 652 15.61 5.16 -9.02
C THR A 652 15.65 4.31 -10.31
N ILE A 653 16.00 3.04 -10.21
CA ILE A 653 15.92 2.06 -11.31
C ILE A 653 14.48 1.91 -11.79
N LEU A 654 13.52 1.83 -10.85
CA LEU A 654 12.09 1.67 -11.13
C LEU A 654 11.36 2.99 -11.46
N GLY A 655 12.01 4.15 -11.26
CA GLY A 655 11.43 5.47 -11.50
C GLY A 655 10.38 5.90 -10.46
N HIS A 656 10.42 5.35 -9.25
CA HIS A 656 9.47 5.62 -8.17
C HIS A 656 9.78 6.95 -7.44
N THR A 657 9.47 8.08 -8.07
CA THR A 657 9.81 9.44 -7.60
C THR A 657 9.39 9.72 -6.14
N GLY A 658 8.22 9.25 -5.69
CA GLY A 658 7.78 9.40 -4.30
C GLY A 658 8.64 8.63 -3.28
N LEU A 659 9.11 7.43 -3.64
CA LEU A 659 10.04 6.66 -2.81
C LEU A 659 11.44 7.28 -2.78
N VAL A 660 11.89 7.88 -3.89
CA VAL A 660 13.13 8.67 -3.91
C VAL A 660 13.03 9.86 -2.94
N CYS A 661 11.95 10.63 -2.98
CA CYS A 661 11.72 11.73 -2.03
C CYS A 661 11.79 11.24 -0.57
N LEU A 662 11.06 10.16 -0.24
CA LEU A 662 11.04 9.56 1.09
C LEU A 662 12.44 9.13 1.56
N PHE A 663 13.23 8.49 0.70
CA PHE A 663 14.57 8.04 1.07
C PHE A 663 15.57 9.19 1.22
N LEU A 664 15.51 10.22 0.37
CA LEU A 664 16.32 11.43 0.53
C LEU A 664 15.97 12.17 1.83
N LYS A 665 14.67 12.35 2.15
CA LYS A 665 14.20 12.87 3.46
C LYS A 665 14.74 12.07 4.65
N ARG A 666 14.97 10.77 4.48
CA ARG A 666 15.40 9.84 5.53
C ARG A 666 16.90 9.58 5.58
N GLY A 667 17.71 10.38 4.86
CA GLY A 667 19.18 10.31 4.93
C GLY A 667 19.79 9.18 4.10
N ALA A 668 19.16 8.85 2.97
CA ALA A 668 19.76 7.96 1.99
C ALA A 668 21.02 8.56 1.35
N ASP A 669 22.06 7.74 1.20
CA ASP A 669 23.30 8.13 0.54
C ASP A 669 23.11 8.10 -0.99
N TYR A 670 22.96 9.28 -1.57
CA TYR A 670 22.86 9.50 -3.02
C TYR A 670 24.22 9.45 -3.73
N ASN A 671 25.34 9.37 -3.00
CA ASN A 671 26.68 9.13 -3.54
C ASN A 671 27.08 7.65 -3.48
N ALA A 672 26.31 6.79 -2.77
CA ALA A 672 26.56 5.35 -2.70
C ALA A 672 26.54 4.74 -4.11
N ARG A 673 27.47 3.80 -4.39
CA ARG A 673 27.64 3.21 -5.72
C ARG A 673 27.38 1.72 -5.73
N ASP A 674 26.63 1.27 -6.75
CA ASP A 674 26.44 -0.16 -7.01
C ASP A 674 27.72 -0.82 -7.56
N LYS A 675 27.71 -2.14 -7.74
CA LYS A 675 28.84 -2.90 -8.32
C LYS A 675 29.30 -2.41 -9.70
N ASN A 676 28.46 -1.70 -10.44
CA ASN A 676 28.78 -1.14 -11.76
C ASN A 676 29.37 0.29 -11.66
N GLN A 677 29.70 0.74 -10.44
CA GLN A 677 30.15 2.09 -10.11
C GLN A 677 29.12 3.20 -10.41
N LYS A 678 27.83 2.86 -10.54
CA LYS A 678 26.76 3.83 -10.73
C LYS A 678 26.18 4.26 -9.39
N ASP A 679 26.13 5.57 -9.18
CA ASP A 679 25.35 6.22 -8.13
C ASP A 679 23.90 6.46 -8.61
N PRO A 680 22.94 6.68 -7.68
CA PRO A 680 21.54 6.93 -8.03
C PRO A 680 21.32 8.05 -9.05
N ILE A 681 22.09 9.14 -9.01
CA ILE A 681 21.92 10.23 -9.98
C ILE A 681 22.38 9.82 -11.39
N THR A 682 23.46 9.05 -11.53
CA THR A 682 23.85 8.45 -12.83
C THR A 682 22.74 7.54 -13.36
N ILE A 683 22.12 6.72 -12.51
CA ILE A 683 21.00 5.84 -12.89
C ILE A 683 19.78 6.68 -13.34
N ALA A 684 19.47 7.78 -12.67
CA ALA A 684 18.36 8.66 -13.02
C ALA A 684 18.57 9.33 -14.39
N VAL A 685 19.80 9.72 -14.71
CA VAL A 685 20.20 10.26 -16.02
C VAL A 685 20.11 9.18 -17.10
N ASP A 686 20.66 7.99 -16.88
CA ASP A 686 20.59 6.85 -17.81
C ASP A 686 19.13 6.45 -18.13
N ASN A 687 18.25 6.48 -17.12
CA ASN A 687 16.82 6.19 -17.26
C ASN A 687 16.00 7.38 -17.80
N ALA A 688 16.63 8.52 -18.11
CA ALA A 688 16.00 9.76 -18.54
C ALA A 688 14.81 10.19 -17.64
N ASN A 689 14.98 10.11 -16.32
CA ASN A 689 13.99 10.53 -15.33
C ASN A 689 14.34 11.91 -14.75
N ALA A 690 13.88 12.95 -15.45
CA ALA A 690 14.15 14.35 -15.10
C ALA A 690 13.68 14.74 -13.69
N ASP A 691 12.55 14.18 -13.22
CA ASP A 691 11.98 14.52 -11.92
C ASP A 691 12.89 14.04 -10.77
N ILE A 692 13.43 12.82 -10.91
CA ILE A 692 14.41 12.27 -9.97
C ILE A 692 15.75 13.01 -10.06
N VAL A 693 16.22 13.35 -11.26
CA VAL A 693 17.45 14.14 -11.44
C VAL A 693 17.32 15.52 -10.77
N THR A 694 16.16 16.17 -10.86
CA THR A 694 15.89 17.45 -10.19
C THR A 694 15.91 17.29 -8.67
N LEU A 695 15.11 16.37 -8.11
CA LEU A 695 15.07 16.11 -6.66
C LEU A 695 16.45 15.80 -6.07
N MET A 696 17.27 15.01 -6.76
CA MET A 696 18.64 14.71 -6.34
C MET A 696 19.55 15.93 -6.46
N SER A 697 19.51 16.66 -7.58
CA SER A 697 20.36 17.84 -7.81
C SER A 697 20.08 18.96 -6.82
N GLU A 698 18.84 19.12 -6.38
CA GLU A 698 18.45 20.10 -5.37
C GLU A 698 18.87 19.66 -3.96
N ASN A 699 18.71 18.36 -3.63
CA ASN A 699 19.19 17.81 -2.36
C ASN A 699 20.72 17.93 -2.19
N VAL A 700 21.49 17.70 -3.26
CA VAL A 700 22.95 17.90 -3.32
C VAL A 700 23.31 19.34 -2.95
N ARG A 701 22.70 20.33 -3.63
CA ARG A 701 22.97 21.76 -3.43
C ARG A 701 22.76 22.19 -1.98
N LEU A 702 21.76 21.62 -1.31
CA LEU A 702 21.50 21.90 0.10
C LEU A 702 22.51 21.28 1.04
N GLN A 703 22.91 20.02 0.83
CA GLN A 703 23.92 19.38 1.68
C GLN A 703 25.30 20.04 1.54
N ASP A 704 25.68 20.46 0.33
CA ASP A 704 26.87 21.29 0.11
C ASP A 704 26.75 22.66 0.79
N SER A 705 25.55 23.27 0.82
CA SER A 705 25.33 24.54 1.54
C SER A 705 25.44 24.41 3.06
N CYS A 706 25.04 23.26 3.63
CA CYS A 706 25.09 22.97 5.06
C CYS A 706 26.51 22.85 5.63
N LEU A 707 27.56 22.80 4.79
CA LEU A 707 28.95 22.95 5.22
C LEU A 707 29.32 24.38 5.63
N PHE A 708 28.46 25.38 5.35
CA PHE A 708 28.53 26.71 5.95
C PHE A 708 27.42 26.92 6.98
N LEU A 709 27.74 27.65 8.05
CA LEU A 709 26.94 27.65 9.27
C LEU A 709 25.68 28.55 9.17
N TRP A 710 24.55 27.89 8.91
CA TRP A 710 23.16 28.34 9.18
C TRP A 710 22.61 29.53 8.35
N SER A 711 21.49 29.24 7.66
CA SER A 711 20.41 30.16 7.27
C SER A 711 20.69 31.26 6.23
N PHE A 712 20.48 30.91 4.95
CA PHE A 712 19.96 31.86 3.97
C PHE A 712 18.41 31.82 3.97
N PRO A 713 17.70 32.94 4.20
CA PRO A 713 16.25 33.01 4.04
C PRO A 713 15.90 33.23 2.57
N GLY A 714 15.76 32.15 1.80
CA GLY A 714 15.42 32.22 0.38
C GLY A 714 15.05 30.88 -0.26
N ASP A 715 14.66 29.89 0.54
CA ASP A 715 14.50 28.50 0.09
C ASP A 715 13.21 27.84 0.62
N GLU A 716 12.12 28.62 0.62
CA GLU A 716 10.76 28.06 0.74
C GLU A 716 10.51 27.11 -0.45
N THR A 717 10.94 27.50 -1.66
CA THR A 717 10.72 26.74 -2.89
C THR A 717 11.23 25.29 -2.85
N TYR A 718 12.39 25.00 -2.24
CA TYR A 718 12.81 23.60 -2.07
C TYR A 718 11.92 22.83 -1.10
N GLN A 719 11.57 23.44 0.04
CA GLN A 719 10.69 22.80 1.01
C GLN A 719 9.29 22.57 0.42
N ASP A 720 8.82 23.50 -0.41
CA ASP A 720 7.58 23.38 -1.16
C ASP A 720 7.67 22.28 -2.22
N ILE A 721 8.76 22.18 -2.99
CA ILE A 721 8.99 21.07 -3.95
C ILE A 721 8.96 19.71 -3.24
N PHE A 722 9.70 19.55 -2.14
CA PHE A 722 9.68 18.29 -1.38
C PHE A 722 8.32 18.02 -0.72
N ARG A 723 7.61 19.06 -0.25
CA ARG A 723 6.26 18.97 0.33
C ARG A 723 5.23 18.60 -0.72
N ASP A 724 5.31 19.16 -1.93
CA ASP A 724 4.43 18.87 -3.07
C ASP A 724 4.66 17.46 -3.61
N PHE A 725 5.91 17.04 -3.82
CA PHE A 725 6.20 15.66 -4.23
C PHE A 725 5.76 14.64 -3.18
N SER A 726 5.92 14.94 -1.88
CA SER A 726 5.38 14.11 -0.80
C SER A 726 3.85 14.10 -0.73
N HIS A 727 3.20 15.26 -0.83
CA HIS A 727 1.75 15.37 -0.82
C HIS A 727 1.12 14.72 -2.06
N MET A 728 1.80 14.77 -3.22
CA MET A 728 1.45 13.97 -4.39
C MET A 728 1.68 12.47 -4.16
N ALA A 729 2.77 12.06 -3.49
CA ALA A 729 3.04 10.65 -3.22
C ALA A 729 1.99 10.02 -2.28
N SER A 730 1.58 10.73 -1.22
CA SER A 730 0.54 10.26 -0.29
C SER A 730 -0.86 10.35 -0.88
N ASN A 731 -1.27 11.53 -1.37
CA ASN A 731 -2.68 11.82 -1.67
C ASN A 731 -3.04 11.64 -3.16
N ASN A 732 -2.06 11.54 -4.06
CA ASN A 732 -2.28 11.43 -5.52
C ASN A 732 -1.21 10.55 -6.23
N PRO A 733 -0.85 9.34 -5.76
CA PRO A 733 0.31 8.60 -6.27
C PRO A 733 0.29 8.34 -7.78
N GLU A 734 -0.89 8.25 -8.41
CA GLU A 734 -1.04 8.14 -9.87
C GLU A 734 -0.44 9.33 -10.65
N LYS A 735 -0.33 10.53 -10.04
CA LYS A 735 0.32 11.70 -10.67
C LYS A 735 1.84 11.54 -10.78
N LEU A 736 2.45 10.70 -9.93
CA LEU A 736 3.88 10.41 -9.95
C LEU A 736 4.22 9.15 -10.77
N LYS A 737 3.22 8.38 -11.21
CA LYS A 737 3.42 7.29 -12.16
C LYS A 737 3.52 7.83 -13.58
N ARG A 738 4.62 7.56 -14.27
CA ARG A 738 4.67 7.74 -15.73
C ARG A 738 3.58 6.89 -16.38
N ARG A 739 2.81 7.50 -17.29
CA ARG A 739 2.21 6.73 -18.39
C ARG A 739 3.36 6.07 -19.14
N SER A 740 3.25 4.76 -19.42
CA SER A 740 4.22 4.05 -20.25
C SER A 740 4.41 4.79 -21.56
N ALA A 741 5.63 5.25 -21.84
CA ALA A 741 5.93 5.94 -23.08
C ALA A 741 5.73 4.96 -24.25
N ASP A 742 4.98 5.39 -25.27
CA ASP A 742 4.87 4.62 -26.50
C ASP A 742 6.28 4.33 -27.07
N PRO A 743 6.58 3.09 -27.48
CA PRO A 743 7.82 2.79 -28.17
C PRO A 743 7.82 3.57 -29.48
N LYS A 744 8.74 4.54 -29.61
CA LYS A 744 8.91 5.28 -30.86
C LYS A 744 9.32 4.32 -31.98
N SER A 745 8.73 4.57 -33.16
CA SER A 745 8.97 3.88 -34.43
C SER A 745 10.43 3.83 -34.85
#